data_AF-A0A0R2EUI6-F1
#
_entry.id   AF-A0A0R2EUI6-F1
#
_cell.length_a   1.000
_cell.length_b   1.000
_cell.length_c   1.000
_cell.angle_alpha   90.00
_cell.angle_beta   90.00
_cell.angle_gamma   90.00
#
_symmetry.space_group_name_H-M   'P 1'
#
loop_
_entity.id
_entity.type
_entity.pdbx_description
1 polymer ?
#
loop_
_entity_poly.entity_id
_entity_poly.type
_entity_poly.pdbx_seq_one_letter_code
_entity_poly.pdbx_strand_id
1 'polypeptide(L)'
;MAHQQPVMQSPRCAVIHRGTQVTFVAKLQNDGWYWLKLDRATPLYLPYARVTPFKCFGELQVEHASVPVHTTSGQISSHQPNLTYPDQHQFIVGQPLQLLTAPEWTAIQQPPHLLYPGTIVPYQTHIDHGRYGYLKTERGFLPYVDHQTGHLFGSDSDQSPVITPEKQSQTPHIYWLTGQYQLTKRAVWARTAPDRQAMPITKLRNGTRFDYLGKVYHDRRGWLVIKRQSRYLYVPFVTVLNAKLSDYYGLERTGSKLVGRLQEPWTFVHQNPTTIQLQPTSAELTALNALEAQLDRVRQPDSQIIGLINDLHLDRYQTPATAAGFHDLSVVSAFARRAGLDALVVNGDLNDGRQTLDRTIQDIGTAVAILKTSQRPFFITQGNHDDNSGFARYVNGYRTEQVVTQKLAYQLRNRAFEHLLAEPGHFYGHYQLPNSRLSLILLDAFDIPDSFKNGYFARGYDEAPSGIHWTGILQNIRHSRSRFQTAQVDWLIKTLTDLKPDEQVLIFTHDSLRQATTQRAVGQFWTYDWFANNQQGDYHRLTEALSMHRHQIVAVMSGHTHVDDWADTDGINWITTTSNVADRRKSRHGRTKNGLTSAWDLLVVNPSNRELYRFRVGWQDQSGHISSWQVRLFGDGTDPRHRSLRDLLKQFKPTKQTENTKRYNQLSQQVTQVWRGFRGYFTY
;
A
#
# COMPACT_ATOMS: atom_id res chain seq x y z
N MET A 1 -49.31 1.62 -18.47
CA MET A 1 -49.74 2.68 -19.42
C MET A 1 -48.58 3.63 -19.59
N ALA A 2 -48.34 4.14 -20.79
CA ALA A 2 -47.28 5.12 -21.05
C ALA A 2 -47.84 6.55 -21.08
N HIS A 3 -46.98 7.50 -20.73
CA HIS A 3 -47.28 8.91 -20.51
C HIS A 3 -46.37 9.79 -21.40
N GLN A 4 -46.80 11.04 -21.66
CA GLN A 4 -46.01 11.99 -22.46
C GLN A 4 -44.79 12.55 -21.71
N GLN A 5 -44.81 12.53 -20.38
CA GLN A 5 -43.71 12.90 -19.49
C GLN A 5 -43.58 11.87 -18.36
N PRO A 6 -42.39 11.72 -17.74
CA PRO A 6 -42.17 10.77 -16.64
C PRO A 6 -42.73 11.31 -15.30
N VAL A 7 -44.03 11.55 -15.24
CA VAL A 7 -44.78 12.00 -14.05
C VAL A 7 -46.14 11.29 -14.08
N MET A 8 -46.63 10.74 -12.97
CA MET A 8 -47.90 9.97 -12.97
C MET A 8 -49.13 10.83 -13.28
N GLN A 9 -49.01 12.14 -13.07
CA GLN A 9 -49.99 13.17 -13.41
C GLN A 9 -50.01 13.52 -14.91
N SER A 10 -48.98 13.15 -15.68
CA SER A 10 -48.91 13.41 -17.13
C SER A 10 -50.02 12.67 -17.89
N PRO A 11 -50.58 13.23 -18.98
CA PRO A 11 -51.56 12.54 -19.81
C PRO A 11 -51.10 11.15 -20.26
N ARG A 12 -51.97 10.16 -20.05
CA ARG A 12 -51.80 8.79 -20.53
C ARG A 12 -52.06 8.76 -22.03
N CYS A 13 -51.07 8.33 -22.81
CA CYS A 13 -51.12 8.40 -24.28
C CYS A 13 -50.90 7.05 -24.98
N ALA A 14 -50.59 5.98 -24.23
CA ALA A 14 -50.67 4.61 -24.75
C ALA A 14 -50.99 3.58 -23.65
N VAL A 15 -51.74 2.54 -24.01
CA VAL A 15 -51.82 1.29 -23.25
C VAL A 15 -50.74 0.34 -23.75
N ILE A 16 -50.07 -0.34 -22.82
CA ILE A 16 -49.11 -1.42 -23.11
C ILE A 16 -49.57 -2.59 -22.26
N HIS A 17 -49.74 -3.75 -22.88
CA HIS A 17 -50.37 -4.91 -22.26
C HIS A 17 -49.34 -5.77 -21.51
N ARG A 18 -49.81 -6.60 -20.57
CA ARG A 18 -48.94 -7.51 -19.83
C ARG A 18 -48.34 -8.54 -20.80
N GLY A 19 -47.02 -8.73 -20.74
CA GLY A 19 -46.28 -9.63 -21.65
C GLY A 19 -45.78 -8.98 -22.94
N THR A 20 -46.14 -7.72 -23.23
CA THR A 20 -45.54 -6.97 -24.35
C THR A 20 -44.08 -6.62 -24.03
N GLN A 21 -43.13 -7.16 -24.81
CA GLN A 21 -41.73 -6.70 -24.77
C GLN A 21 -41.62 -5.25 -25.30
N VAL A 22 -40.72 -4.45 -24.71
CA VAL A 22 -40.55 -3.04 -25.06
C VAL A 22 -39.07 -2.65 -25.12
N THR A 23 -38.66 -1.99 -26.20
CA THR A 23 -37.35 -1.35 -26.33
C THR A 23 -37.37 0.03 -25.68
N PHE A 24 -36.27 0.41 -25.03
CA PHE A 24 -36.11 1.68 -24.35
C PHE A 24 -34.68 2.22 -24.48
N VAL A 25 -34.54 3.53 -24.63
CA VAL A 25 -33.24 4.22 -24.79
C VAL A 25 -32.69 4.81 -23.48
N ALA A 26 -33.53 4.95 -22.45
CA ALA A 26 -33.11 5.44 -21.14
C ALA A 26 -34.00 4.94 -19.99
N LYS A 27 -33.44 4.94 -18.78
CA LYS A 27 -34.16 4.80 -17.51
C LYS A 27 -34.11 6.12 -16.76
N LEU A 28 -35.20 6.48 -16.09
CA LEU A 28 -35.34 7.73 -15.32
C LEU A 28 -36.02 7.46 -13.98
N GLN A 29 -35.70 8.22 -12.94
CA GLN A 29 -36.43 8.22 -11.66
C GLN A 29 -37.07 9.59 -11.46
N ASN A 30 -38.40 9.63 -11.26
CA ASN A 30 -39.15 10.87 -11.03
C ASN A 30 -40.52 10.57 -10.40
N ASP A 31 -41.10 11.53 -9.66
CA ASP A 31 -42.44 11.45 -9.05
C ASP A 31 -42.65 10.21 -8.13
N GLY A 32 -41.56 9.65 -7.58
CA GLY A 32 -41.61 8.41 -6.78
C GLY A 32 -41.71 7.11 -7.60
N TRP A 33 -41.47 7.17 -8.92
CA TRP A 33 -41.47 6.02 -9.83
C TRP A 33 -40.19 5.96 -10.68
N TYR A 34 -39.88 4.75 -11.17
CA TYR A 34 -38.89 4.49 -12.20
C TYR A 34 -39.59 4.31 -13.55
N TRP A 35 -39.03 4.95 -14.58
CA TRP A 35 -39.62 5.09 -15.92
C TRP A 35 -38.65 4.58 -16.99
N LEU A 36 -39.17 3.92 -18.02
CA LEU A 36 -38.47 3.64 -19.27
C LEU A 36 -38.85 4.71 -20.29
N LYS A 37 -37.86 5.37 -20.91
CA LYS A 37 -38.07 6.17 -22.13
C LYS A 37 -38.04 5.23 -23.32
N LEU A 38 -39.20 4.92 -23.88
CA LEU A 38 -39.36 3.96 -24.98
C LEU A 38 -38.69 4.48 -26.26
N ASP A 39 -38.17 3.55 -27.07
CA ASP A 39 -37.49 3.88 -28.32
C ASP A 39 -38.50 4.11 -29.46
N ARG A 40 -38.89 5.37 -29.66
CA ARG A 40 -39.89 5.82 -30.66
C ARG A 40 -39.65 7.26 -31.09
N ALA A 41 -40.07 7.57 -32.32
CA ALA A 41 -40.01 8.93 -32.91
C ALA A 41 -40.69 10.01 -32.04
N THR A 42 -41.79 9.67 -31.37
CA THR A 42 -42.35 10.48 -30.28
C THR A 42 -42.00 9.83 -28.94
N PRO A 43 -41.31 10.52 -28.02
CA PRO A 43 -40.86 9.92 -26.76
C PRO A 43 -42.06 9.57 -25.87
N LEU A 44 -42.07 8.32 -25.37
CA LEU A 44 -43.09 7.81 -24.44
C LEU A 44 -42.43 7.30 -23.17
N TYR A 45 -43.03 7.57 -22.01
CA TYR A 45 -42.51 7.18 -20.70
C TYR A 45 -43.40 6.12 -20.05
N LEU A 46 -42.86 4.92 -19.84
CA LEU A 46 -43.56 3.79 -19.20
C LEU A 46 -43.05 3.61 -17.76
N PRO A 47 -43.87 3.83 -16.72
CA PRO A 47 -43.47 3.54 -15.35
C PRO A 47 -43.38 2.01 -15.17
N TYR A 48 -42.21 1.53 -14.78
CA TYR A 48 -41.90 0.10 -14.65
C TYR A 48 -41.67 -0.35 -13.20
N ALA A 49 -41.37 0.57 -12.29
CA ALA A 49 -41.33 0.30 -10.86
C ALA A 49 -41.75 1.52 -10.02
N ARG A 50 -42.29 1.30 -8.83
CA ARG A 50 -42.50 2.33 -7.79
C ARG A 50 -41.32 2.31 -6.81
N VAL A 51 -40.90 3.47 -6.31
CA VAL A 51 -39.77 3.60 -5.38
C VAL A 51 -40.15 3.16 -3.97
N THR A 52 -41.24 3.69 -3.41
CA THR A 52 -41.67 3.40 -2.02
C THR A 52 -43.17 3.08 -1.93
N PRO A 53 -43.57 1.89 -1.46
CA PRO A 53 -42.74 0.69 -1.31
C PRO A 53 -42.19 0.24 -2.67
N PHE A 54 -41.02 -0.41 -2.68
CA PHE A 54 -40.43 -0.88 -3.94
C PHE A 54 -41.29 -1.98 -4.56
N LYS A 55 -41.74 -1.76 -5.81
CA LYS A 55 -42.52 -2.74 -6.56
C LYS A 55 -42.26 -2.60 -8.05
N CYS A 56 -41.75 -3.65 -8.68
CA CYS A 56 -41.61 -3.73 -10.13
C CYS A 56 -42.91 -4.22 -10.79
N PHE A 57 -43.11 -3.86 -12.05
CA PHE A 57 -44.29 -4.19 -12.87
C PHE A 57 -43.93 -4.93 -14.16
N GLY A 58 -42.67 -5.33 -14.32
CA GLY A 58 -42.16 -6.16 -15.41
C GLY A 58 -40.81 -6.78 -15.07
N GLU A 59 -40.37 -7.72 -15.90
CA GLU A 59 -39.04 -8.35 -15.83
C GLU A 59 -38.11 -7.68 -16.84
N LEU A 60 -36.81 -7.57 -16.52
CA LEU A 60 -35.85 -6.81 -17.31
C LEU A 60 -34.64 -7.67 -17.64
N GLN A 61 -34.66 -8.30 -18.82
CA GLN A 61 -33.50 -8.99 -19.40
C GLN A 61 -32.55 -7.95 -20.00
N VAL A 62 -31.40 -7.74 -19.37
CA VAL A 62 -30.29 -6.93 -19.89
C VAL A 62 -28.98 -7.56 -19.45
N GLU A 63 -28.17 -8.00 -20.42
CA GLU A 63 -26.75 -8.31 -20.19
C GLU A 63 -26.00 -6.99 -19.89
N HIS A 64 -25.16 -6.99 -18.85
CA HIS A 64 -24.17 -5.94 -18.51
C HIS A 64 -24.54 -4.48 -18.87
N ALA A 65 -25.38 -3.83 -18.05
CA ALA A 65 -25.58 -2.37 -18.13
C ALA A 65 -25.45 -1.66 -16.77
N SER A 66 -24.62 -0.63 -16.73
CA SER A 66 -24.33 0.22 -15.57
C SER A 66 -25.52 1.08 -15.10
N VAL A 67 -25.49 1.49 -13.82
CA VAL A 67 -26.41 2.49 -13.26
C VAL A 67 -26.24 3.83 -14.01
N PRO A 68 -27.31 4.49 -14.50
CA PRO A 68 -27.19 5.77 -15.20
C PRO A 68 -26.89 6.92 -14.24
N VAL A 69 -26.01 7.83 -14.67
CA VAL A 69 -25.69 9.09 -13.98
C VAL A 69 -26.75 10.14 -14.30
N HIS A 70 -27.11 10.98 -13.32
CA HIS A 70 -27.92 12.19 -13.57
C HIS A 70 -27.09 13.26 -14.29
N THR A 71 -27.42 13.54 -15.55
CA THR A 71 -26.84 14.69 -16.29
C THR A 71 -27.70 15.94 -16.11
N THR A 72 -27.31 16.82 -15.20
CA THR A 72 -27.62 18.26 -15.33
C THR A 72 -26.78 18.86 -16.45
N SER A 73 -27.34 19.80 -17.20
CA SER A 73 -26.77 20.29 -18.45
C SER A 73 -25.69 21.36 -18.26
N GLY A 74 -24.48 21.12 -18.77
CA GLY A 74 -23.50 22.18 -19.03
C GLY A 74 -22.04 21.79 -18.77
N GLN A 75 -21.20 22.03 -19.78
CA GLN A 75 -19.74 21.87 -19.79
C GLN A 75 -19.17 20.43 -19.89
N ILE A 76 -17.88 20.37 -20.27
CA ILE A 76 -17.20 19.22 -20.84
C ILE A 76 -16.58 18.38 -19.72
N SER A 77 -17.10 17.16 -19.52
CA SER A 77 -16.45 16.16 -18.67
C SER A 77 -15.24 15.57 -19.39
N SER A 78 -14.04 16.06 -19.07
CA SER A 78 -12.75 15.54 -19.55
C SER A 78 -12.30 14.23 -18.85
N HIS A 79 -13.03 13.80 -17.82
CA HIS A 79 -12.65 12.66 -16.97
C HIS A 79 -12.46 11.35 -17.73
N GLN A 80 -11.43 10.60 -17.30
CA GLN A 80 -11.11 9.28 -17.84
C GLN A 80 -12.32 8.32 -17.80
N PRO A 81 -12.49 7.45 -18.82
CA PRO A 81 -13.41 6.32 -18.71
C PRO A 81 -12.95 5.38 -17.59
N ASN A 82 -13.90 4.62 -17.04
CA ASN A 82 -13.59 3.60 -16.04
C ASN A 82 -12.66 2.52 -16.63
N LEU A 83 -11.51 2.31 -16.02
CA LEU A 83 -10.55 1.27 -16.40
C LEU A 83 -11.05 -0.13 -16.02
N THR A 84 -10.84 -1.08 -16.93
CA THR A 84 -10.87 -2.52 -16.63
C THR A 84 -9.44 -2.99 -16.48
N TYR A 85 -9.09 -3.51 -15.30
CA TYR A 85 -7.82 -4.19 -15.08
C TYR A 85 -7.95 -5.64 -15.57
N PRO A 86 -7.19 -6.07 -16.60
CA PRO A 86 -7.23 -7.46 -17.05
C PRO A 86 -6.64 -8.39 -15.99
N ASP A 87 -7.10 -9.65 -15.95
CA ASP A 87 -6.37 -10.69 -15.26
C ASP A 87 -4.99 -10.87 -15.92
N GLN A 88 -3.98 -11.11 -15.09
CA GLN A 88 -2.60 -11.34 -15.49
C GLN A 88 -2.21 -12.82 -15.46
N HIS A 89 -3.18 -13.70 -15.12
CA HIS A 89 -3.06 -15.14 -15.00
C HIS A 89 -1.85 -15.59 -14.16
N GLN A 90 -1.61 -14.93 -13.02
CA GLN A 90 -0.51 -15.22 -12.11
C GLN A 90 -0.94 -15.31 -10.65
N PHE A 91 -0.42 -16.34 -9.99
CA PHE A 91 -0.57 -16.56 -8.57
C PHE A 91 0.78 -16.48 -7.87
N ILE A 92 0.80 -15.83 -6.72
CA ILE A 92 1.99 -15.63 -5.90
C ILE A 92 1.79 -16.45 -4.64
N VAL A 93 2.50 -17.57 -4.58
CA VAL A 93 2.45 -18.57 -3.51
C VAL A 93 2.74 -17.89 -2.17
N GLY A 94 1.76 -17.90 -1.25
CA GLY A 94 1.89 -17.28 0.07
C GLY A 94 2.63 -18.19 1.03
N GLN A 95 2.13 -19.42 1.20
CA GLN A 95 2.70 -20.45 2.07
C GLN A 95 3.36 -21.59 1.26
N PRO A 96 4.15 -22.51 1.87
CA PRO A 96 4.66 -23.66 1.14
C PRO A 96 3.54 -24.54 0.57
N LEU A 97 3.56 -24.79 -0.75
CA LEU A 97 2.56 -25.57 -1.50
C LEU A 97 3.22 -26.64 -2.36
N GLN A 98 2.54 -27.76 -2.60
CA GLN A 98 3.01 -28.81 -3.50
C GLN A 98 2.20 -28.77 -4.80
N LEU A 99 2.86 -29.00 -5.94
CA LEU A 99 2.18 -29.20 -7.20
C LEU A 99 1.45 -30.56 -7.20
N LEU A 100 0.18 -30.53 -7.61
CA LEU A 100 -0.72 -31.67 -7.63
C LEU A 100 -0.93 -32.16 -9.07
N THR A 101 -1.09 -33.46 -9.29
CA THR A 101 -1.33 -34.05 -10.62
C THR A 101 -2.81 -34.02 -11.04
N ALA A 102 -3.72 -33.71 -10.11
CA ALA A 102 -5.16 -33.51 -10.29
C ALA A 102 -5.65 -32.41 -9.34
N PRO A 103 -6.85 -31.80 -9.54
CA PRO A 103 -7.41 -30.80 -8.63
C PRO A 103 -8.01 -31.43 -7.35
N GLU A 104 -7.20 -32.22 -6.66
CA GLU A 104 -7.53 -32.85 -5.38
C GLU A 104 -6.32 -32.83 -4.44
N TRP A 105 -6.54 -32.57 -3.15
CA TRP A 105 -5.48 -32.39 -2.15
C TRP A 105 -4.57 -33.62 -1.97
N THR A 106 -5.03 -34.80 -2.40
CA THR A 106 -4.33 -36.08 -2.33
C THR A 106 -3.41 -36.39 -3.50
N ALA A 107 -3.57 -35.73 -4.65
CA ALA A 107 -2.85 -36.03 -5.88
C ALA A 107 -1.41 -35.46 -5.91
N ILE A 108 -0.60 -35.78 -4.91
CA ILE A 108 0.76 -35.26 -4.75
C ILE A 108 1.71 -35.87 -5.80
N GLN A 109 2.37 -35.01 -6.59
CA GLN A 109 3.40 -35.43 -7.55
C GLN A 109 4.51 -36.27 -6.90
N GLN A 110 5.02 -37.29 -7.59
CA GLN A 110 6.18 -38.07 -7.16
C GLN A 110 7.35 -37.89 -8.16
N PRO A 111 8.53 -37.41 -7.72
CA PRO A 111 8.83 -36.86 -6.40
C PRO A 111 8.07 -35.54 -6.11
N PRO A 112 7.78 -35.19 -4.84
CA PRO A 112 7.04 -33.97 -4.51
C PRO A 112 7.78 -32.69 -4.86
N HIS A 113 7.19 -31.88 -5.74
CA HIS A 113 7.69 -30.56 -6.10
C HIS A 113 7.05 -29.50 -5.19
N LEU A 114 7.85 -28.99 -4.24
CA LEU A 114 7.44 -27.98 -3.26
C LEU A 114 7.81 -26.57 -3.73
N LEU A 115 6.82 -25.70 -3.82
CA LEU A 115 6.94 -24.25 -4.02
C LEU A 115 6.97 -23.54 -2.65
N TYR A 116 7.62 -22.38 -2.60
CA TYR A 116 7.86 -21.61 -1.36
C TYR A 116 7.18 -20.23 -1.41
N PRO A 117 6.98 -19.56 -0.25
CA PRO A 117 6.53 -18.17 -0.18
C PRO A 117 7.25 -17.26 -1.19
N GLY A 118 6.49 -16.45 -1.92
CA GLY A 118 7.00 -15.55 -2.97
C GLY A 118 7.27 -16.22 -4.32
N THR A 119 6.95 -17.51 -4.50
CA THR A 119 7.03 -18.16 -5.83
C THR A 119 5.91 -17.62 -6.72
N ILE A 120 6.27 -16.97 -7.83
CA ILE A 120 5.34 -16.52 -8.87
C ILE A 120 5.06 -17.71 -9.81
N VAL A 121 3.78 -18.01 -10.05
CA VAL A 121 3.32 -19.14 -10.86
C VAL A 121 2.27 -18.68 -11.87
N PRO A 122 2.49 -18.84 -13.19
CA PRO A 122 1.45 -18.61 -14.18
C PRO A 122 0.42 -19.75 -14.18
N TYR A 123 -0.85 -19.41 -14.38
CA TYR A 123 -1.95 -20.37 -14.54
C TYR A 123 -2.69 -20.19 -15.87
N GLN A 124 -3.63 -21.10 -16.14
CA GLN A 124 -4.47 -21.12 -17.35
C GLN A 124 -5.93 -20.81 -17.04
N THR A 125 -6.44 -21.28 -15.89
CA THR A 125 -7.81 -21.08 -15.41
C THR A 125 -7.97 -21.56 -13.97
N HIS A 126 -9.00 -21.07 -13.29
CA HIS A 126 -9.48 -21.55 -12.00
C HIS A 126 -10.40 -22.79 -12.17
N ILE A 127 -10.36 -23.69 -11.20
CA ILE A 127 -11.17 -24.93 -11.15
C ILE A 127 -11.60 -25.17 -9.71
N ASP A 128 -12.90 -25.13 -9.43
CA ASP A 128 -13.44 -25.50 -8.13
C ASP A 128 -13.67 -27.01 -8.04
N HIS A 129 -13.13 -27.64 -6.99
CA HIS A 129 -13.33 -29.06 -6.76
C HIS A 129 -13.50 -29.38 -5.26
N GLY A 130 -14.74 -29.71 -4.89
CA GLY A 130 -15.13 -30.01 -3.51
C GLY A 130 -15.00 -28.79 -2.60
N ARG A 131 -14.06 -28.85 -1.66
CA ARG A 131 -13.81 -27.79 -0.67
C ARG A 131 -12.89 -26.66 -1.18
N TYR A 132 -12.06 -26.92 -2.18
CA TYR A 132 -10.97 -26.03 -2.55
C TYR A 132 -11.12 -25.53 -3.99
N GLY A 133 -10.72 -24.28 -4.22
CA GLY A 133 -10.44 -23.76 -5.54
C GLY A 133 -8.98 -24.03 -5.91
N TYR A 134 -8.76 -24.51 -7.13
CA TYR A 134 -7.45 -24.82 -7.69
C TYR A 134 -7.15 -23.98 -8.94
N LEU A 135 -5.88 -23.69 -9.15
CA LEU A 135 -5.35 -23.09 -10.37
C LEU A 135 -4.74 -24.19 -11.24
N LYS A 136 -5.17 -24.27 -12.50
CA LYS A 136 -4.55 -25.15 -13.50
C LYS A 136 -3.29 -24.47 -14.04
N THR A 137 -2.13 -25.04 -13.78
CA THR A 137 -0.83 -24.60 -14.33
C THR A 137 -0.38 -25.52 -15.47
N GLU A 138 0.70 -25.18 -16.17
CA GLU A 138 1.34 -26.08 -17.14
C GLU A 138 1.83 -27.41 -16.55
N ARG A 139 2.06 -27.46 -15.23
CA ARG A 139 2.77 -28.56 -14.54
C ARG A 139 1.89 -29.34 -13.56
N GLY A 140 0.58 -29.08 -13.54
CA GLY A 140 -0.36 -29.62 -12.57
C GLY A 140 -1.20 -28.52 -11.92
N PHE A 141 -1.72 -28.76 -10.74
CA PHE A 141 -2.68 -27.92 -10.04
C PHE A 141 -2.11 -27.39 -8.72
N LEU A 142 -2.54 -26.19 -8.31
CA LEU A 142 -2.24 -25.59 -7.01
C LEU A 142 -3.53 -25.13 -6.33
N PRO A 143 -3.77 -25.42 -5.04
CA PRO A 143 -4.89 -24.81 -4.32
C PRO A 143 -4.61 -23.31 -4.12
N TYR A 144 -5.61 -22.46 -4.40
CA TYR A 144 -5.54 -21.01 -4.16
C TYR A 144 -6.46 -20.53 -3.04
N VAL A 145 -7.61 -21.20 -2.85
CA VAL A 145 -8.59 -20.90 -1.78
C VAL A 145 -9.20 -22.16 -1.16
N ASP A 146 -9.55 -22.08 0.12
CA ASP A 146 -10.44 -23.00 0.83
C ASP A 146 -11.82 -22.36 1.03
N HIS A 147 -12.81 -22.80 0.26
CA HIS A 147 -14.17 -22.24 0.27
C HIS A 147 -14.92 -22.45 1.59
N GLN A 148 -14.49 -23.40 2.44
CA GLN A 148 -15.12 -23.64 3.75
C GLN A 148 -14.62 -22.68 4.86
N THR A 149 -13.41 -22.13 4.70
CA THR A 149 -12.78 -21.27 5.72
C THR A 149 -12.50 -19.85 5.24
N GLY A 150 -12.49 -19.62 3.93
CA GLY A 150 -12.00 -18.38 3.32
C GLY A 150 -10.48 -18.26 3.31
N HIS A 151 -9.74 -19.32 3.65
CA HIS A 151 -8.28 -19.29 3.69
C HIS A 151 -7.68 -19.16 2.28
N LEU A 152 -6.76 -18.22 2.11
CA LEU A 152 -6.04 -17.97 0.86
C LEU A 152 -4.63 -18.57 0.92
N PHE A 153 -4.28 -19.42 -0.02
CA PHE A 153 -2.96 -20.05 -0.08
C PHE A 153 -1.86 -19.15 -0.68
N GLY A 154 -2.24 -17.96 -1.15
CA GLY A 154 -1.37 -16.95 -1.76
C GLY A 154 -2.15 -15.70 -2.18
N SER A 155 -1.58 -14.91 -3.09
CA SER A 155 -2.25 -13.80 -3.78
C SER A 155 -2.52 -14.18 -5.22
N ASP A 156 -3.72 -13.90 -5.72
CA ASP A 156 -4.16 -14.17 -7.09
C ASP A 156 -4.31 -12.85 -7.87
N SER A 157 -3.95 -12.81 -9.16
CA SER A 157 -4.11 -11.61 -9.99
C SER A 157 -5.58 -11.30 -10.33
N ASP A 158 -6.47 -12.30 -10.33
CA ASP A 158 -7.92 -12.13 -10.52
C ASP A 158 -8.70 -11.99 -9.20
N GLN A 159 -8.00 -11.88 -8.07
CA GLN A 159 -8.64 -11.96 -6.75
C GLN A 159 -9.70 -10.86 -6.57
N SER A 160 -10.96 -11.26 -6.44
CA SER A 160 -12.01 -10.36 -5.94
C SER A 160 -11.70 -9.92 -4.50
N PRO A 161 -11.97 -8.65 -4.12
CA PRO A 161 -11.65 -8.13 -2.80
C PRO A 161 -12.57 -8.73 -1.73
N VAL A 162 -12.16 -9.87 -1.18
CA VAL A 162 -12.86 -10.64 -0.15
C VAL A 162 -11.97 -10.74 1.08
N ILE A 163 -12.43 -10.15 2.20
CA ILE A 163 -11.81 -10.32 3.52
C ILE A 163 -12.75 -11.17 4.38
N THR A 164 -12.73 -12.47 4.12
CA THR A 164 -13.33 -13.45 5.03
C THR A 164 -12.46 -13.52 6.29
N PRO A 165 -13.03 -13.48 7.51
CA PRO A 165 -12.27 -13.72 8.72
C PRO A 165 -11.80 -15.18 8.73
N GLU A 166 -10.48 -15.39 8.53
CA GLU A 166 -9.86 -16.72 8.61
C GLU A 166 -10.25 -17.37 9.95
N LYS A 167 -10.90 -18.53 9.90
CA LYS A 167 -11.19 -19.31 11.11
C LYS A 167 -9.87 -19.80 11.70
N GLN A 168 -9.42 -19.10 12.74
CA GLN A 168 -8.14 -19.31 13.42
C GLN A 168 -7.82 -20.80 13.54
N SER A 169 -6.80 -21.23 12.80
CA SER A 169 -6.40 -22.64 12.78
C SER A 169 -6.01 -23.10 14.19
N GLN A 170 -6.56 -24.24 14.61
CA GLN A 170 -6.11 -24.93 15.82
C GLN A 170 -4.67 -25.48 15.68
N THR A 171 -4.11 -25.44 14.47
CA THR A 171 -2.70 -25.78 14.20
C THR A 171 -1.83 -24.56 14.42
N PRO A 172 -0.83 -24.60 15.33
CA PRO A 172 0.02 -23.43 15.57
C PRO A 172 0.88 -23.12 14.34
N HIS A 173 0.86 -21.85 13.92
CA HIS A 173 1.54 -21.35 12.73
C HIS A 173 3.06 -21.62 12.77
N ILE A 174 3.61 -22.05 11.62
CA ILE A 174 5.04 -22.32 11.43
C ILE A 174 5.71 -21.13 10.75
N TYR A 175 6.51 -20.39 11.51
CA TYR A 175 7.41 -19.36 11.01
C TYR A 175 8.57 -20.01 10.25
N TRP A 176 8.44 -20.20 8.94
CA TRP A 176 9.47 -20.79 8.09
C TRP A 176 10.67 -19.85 7.96
N LEU A 177 11.79 -20.23 8.58
CA LEU A 177 13.06 -19.51 8.58
C LEU A 177 14.19 -20.47 8.94
N THR A 178 15.29 -20.42 8.21
CA THR A 178 16.41 -21.36 8.41
C THR A 178 17.43 -20.84 9.43
N GLY A 179 18.18 -21.72 10.09
CA GLY A 179 19.23 -21.33 11.03
C GLY A 179 19.84 -22.49 11.81
N GLN A 180 20.82 -22.21 12.67
CA GLN A 180 21.51 -23.20 13.50
C GLN A 180 21.35 -22.88 15.00
N TYR A 181 21.08 -23.91 15.80
CA TYR A 181 20.93 -23.83 17.24
C TYR A 181 21.93 -24.74 17.97
N GLN A 182 22.38 -24.32 19.15
CA GLN A 182 23.21 -25.13 20.04
C GLN A 182 22.54 -25.22 21.42
N LEU A 183 22.25 -26.44 21.89
CA LEU A 183 21.81 -26.68 23.27
C LEU A 183 22.95 -26.40 24.26
N THR A 184 22.68 -25.68 25.35
CA THR A 184 23.70 -25.31 26.36
C THR A 184 23.25 -25.54 27.80
N LYS A 185 21.94 -25.52 28.11
CA LYS A 185 21.45 -25.75 29.49
C LYS A 185 21.12 -27.22 29.76
N ARG A 186 20.44 -27.90 28.83
CA ARG A 186 19.93 -29.26 29.06
C ARG A 186 19.77 -30.08 27.77
N ALA A 187 19.74 -31.39 27.94
CA ALA A 187 19.26 -32.30 26.91
C ALA A 187 17.73 -32.15 26.73
N VAL A 188 17.24 -32.39 25.51
CA VAL A 188 15.84 -32.20 25.12
C VAL A 188 15.36 -33.35 24.23
N TRP A 189 14.05 -33.57 24.17
CA TRP A 189 13.45 -34.51 23.22
C TRP A 189 12.89 -33.75 22.01
N ALA A 190 13.28 -34.19 20.81
CA ALA A 190 12.57 -33.87 19.58
C ALA A 190 11.28 -34.72 19.49
N ARG A 191 10.17 -34.12 19.07
CA ARG A 191 8.82 -34.73 19.11
C ARG A 191 8.12 -34.68 17.75
N THR A 192 7.05 -35.47 17.60
CA THR A 192 6.21 -35.50 16.38
C THR A 192 5.34 -34.27 16.16
N ALA A 193 5.03 -33.52 17.23
CA ALA A 193 4.23 -32.30 17.20
C ALA A 193 4.82 -31.25 18.19
N PRO A 194 4.48 -29.96 18.08
CA PRO A 194 4.95 -28.88 18.97
C PRO A 194 4.25 -28.89 20.35
N ASP A 195 4.11 -30.06 20.95
CA ASP A 195 3.48 -30.26 22.27
C ASP A 195 4.41 -31.10 23.17
N ARG A 196 4.33 -30.89 24.49
CA ARG A 196 5.09 -31.63 25.50
C ARG A 196 4.58 -33.06 25.68
N GLN A 197 3.33 -33.38 25.36
CA GLN A 197 2.78 -34.74 25.47
C GLN A 197 3.10 -35.59 24.23
N ALA A 198 3.11 -34.98 23.03
CA ALA A 198 3.40 -35.58 21.74
C ALA A 198 4.66 -36.48 21.72
N MET A 199 4.58 -37.59 20.98
CA MET A 199 5.55 -38.68 21.02
C MET A 199 7.02 -38.21 20.90
N PRO A 200 7.90 -38.55 21.86
CA PRO A 200 9.34 -38.28 21.77
C PRO A 200 10.01 -39.24 20.79
N ILE A 201 10.79 -38.70 19.85
CA ILE A 201 11.45 -39.45 18.77
C ILE A 201 12.96 -39.58 18.99
N THR A 202 13.64 -38.52 19.42
CA THR A 202 15.09 -38.59 19.69
C THR A 202 15.54 -37.58 20.73
N LYS A 203 16.54 -37.95 21.55
CA LYS A 203 17.07 -37.12 22.64
C LYS A 203 18.34 -36.41 22.21
N LEU A 204 18.23 -35.10 21.97
CA LEU A 204 19.37 -34.23 21.69
C LEU A 204 20.08 -33.91 23.01
N ARG A 205 21.41 -34.03 23.05
CA ARG A 205 22.20 -33.86 24.28
C ARG A 205 22.53 -32.38 24.52
N ASN A 206 22.99 -32.03 25.72
CA ASN A 206 23.66 -30.74 25.92
C ASN A 206 24.90 -30.67 24.99
N GLY A 207 25.21 -29.50 24.45
CA GLY A 207 26.26 -29.28 23.46
C GLY A 207 25.88 -29.65 22.01
N THR A 208 24.80 -30.40 21.78
CA THR A 208 24.37 -30.76 20.42
C THR A 208 24.02 -29.50 19.62
N ARG A 209 24.68 -29.35 18.46
CA ARG A 209 24.34 -28.39 17.41
C ARG A 209 23.44 -29.06 16.37
N PHE A 210 22.49 -28.31 15.81
CA PHE A 210 21.65 -28.78 14.71
C PHE A 210 21.05 -27.59 13.97
N ASP A 211 20.76 -27.80 12.68
CA ASP A 211 20.06 -26.84 11.85
C ASP A 211 18.54 -27.04 11.95
N TYR A 212 17.80 -25.95 11.79
CA TYR A 212 16.34 -25.91 11.81
C TYR A 212 15.81 -25.14 10.58
N LEU A 213 14.55 -25.38 10.22
CA LEU A 213 13.89 -24.87 9.02
C LEU A 213 12.70 -23.94 9.30
N GLY A 214 12.26 -23.89 10.55
CA GLY A 214 11.25 -22.94 11.01
C GLY A 214 11.10 -22.95 12.53
N LYS A 215 10.19 -22.11 13.03
CA LYS A 215 9.86 -22.02 14.46
C LYS A 215 8.36 -22.04 14.67
N VAL A 216 7.94 -22.57 15.79
CA VAL A 216 6.53 -22.66 16.22
C VAL A 216 6.41 -22.17 17.64
N TYR A 217 5.27 -21.57 17.97
CA TYR A 217 4.89 -21.32 19.35
C TYR A 217 3.60 -22.05 19.73
N HIS A 218 3.62 -22.77 20.85
CA HIS A 218 2.49 -23.55 21.38
C HIS A 218 2.71 -23.84 22.87
N ASP A 219 1.67 -23.81 23.70
CA ASP A 219 1.68 -24.13 25.14
C ASP A 219 2.90 -23.64 25.94
N ARG A 220 3.03 -22.32 26.09
CA ARG A 220 4.15 -21.68 26.81
C ARG A 220 5.54 -22.00 26.26
N ARG A 221 5.66 -22.55 25.04
CA ARG A 221 6.91 -23.09 24.49
C ARG A 221 7.17 -22.67 23.05
N GLY A 222 8.41 -22.24 22.82
CA GLY A 222 8.95 -22.11 21.47
C GLY A 222 9.62 -23.42 21.05
N TRP A 223 9.32 -23.84 19.82
CA TRP A 223 9.81 -25.05 19.19
C TRP A 223 10.56 -24.73 17.90
N LEU A 224 11.66 -25.42 17.64
CA LEU A 224 12.38 -25.41 16.37
C LEU A 224 11.90 -26.58 15.53
N VAL A 225 11.53 -26.32 14.27
CA VAL A 225 11.15 -27.34 13.30
C VAL A 225 12.43 -27.82 12.61
N ILE A 226 12.78 -29.09 12.81
CA ILE A 226 13.92 -29.76 12.16
C ILE A 226 13.41 -30.82 11.19
N LYS A 227 14.18 -31.18 10.16
CA LYS A 227 13.84 -32.28 9.23
C LYS A 227 14.80 -33.45 9.43
N ARG A 228 14.26 -34.66 9.57
CA ARG A 228 15.02 -35.93 9.62
C ARG A 228 14.25 -37.01 8.87
N GLN A 229 14.93 -37.75 7.98
CA GLN A 229 14.34 -38.85 7.21
C GLN A 229 12.98 -38.46 6.59
N SER A 230 12.99 -37.33 5.87
CA SER A 230 11.83 -36.67 5.25
C SER A 230 10.68 -36.22 6.18
N ARG A 231 10.72 -36.49 7.49
CA ARG A 231 9.73 -36.04 8.47
C ARG A 231 10.18 -34.76 9.19
N TYR A 232 9.22 -33.91 9.55
CA TYR A 232 9.44 -32.79 10.46
C TYR A 232 9.36 -33.25 11.93
N LEU A 233 10.22 -32.70 12.78
CA LEU A 233 10.24 -32.92 14.23
C LEU A 233 10.39 -31.58 14.95
N TYR A 234 9.85 -31.50 16.17
CA TYR A 234 9.77 -30.27 16.95
C TYR A 234 10.68 -30.35 18.18
N VAL A 235 11.62 -29.41 18.30
CA VAL A 235 12.61 -29.36 19.39
C VAL A 235 12.33 -28.14 20.28
N PRO A 236 12.03 -28.30 21.57
CA PRO A 236 11.75 -27.15 22.44
C PRO A 236 13.06 -26.38 22.72
N PHE A 237 13.04 -25.07 22.47
CA PHE A 237 14.21 -24.18 22.66
C PHE A 237 13.98 -23.10 23.74
N VAL A 238 12.73 -22.82 24.10
CA VAL A 238 12.37 -21.87 25.16
C VAL A 238 11.09 -22.30 25.87
N THR A 239 11.02 -22.02 27.17
CA THR A 239 9.74 -21.91 27.90
C THR A 239 9.54 -20.47 28.33
N VAL A 240 8.42 -19.89 27.93
CA VAL A 240 7.94 -18.61 28.45
C VAL A 240 7.25 -18.87 29.78
N LEU A 241 7.53 -18.02 30.76
CA LEU A 241 6.85 -18.05 32.06
C LEU A 241 5.82 -16.92 32.18
N ASN A 242 6.14 -15.72 31.67
CA ASN A 242 5.22 -14.59 31.56
C ASN A 242 5.78 -13.49 30.62
N ALA A 243 5.04 -12.39 30.48
CA ALA A 243 5.39 -11.18 29.72
C ALA A 243 6.64 -10.39 30.20
N LYS A 244 7.48 -10.97 31.07
CA LYS A 244 8.84 -10.48 31.40
C LYS A 244 9.90 -11.58 31.56
N LEU A 245 9.54 -12.87 31.52
CA LEU A 245 10.45 -13.99 31.84
C LEU A 245 10.34 -15.16 30.84
N SER A 246 11.47 -15.54 30.23
CA SER A 246 11.59 -16.68 29.30
C SER A 246 12.91 -17.44 29.54
N ASP A 247 12.83 -18.77 29.71
CA ASP A 247 13.96 -19.68 29.93
C ASP A 247 14.38 -20.36 28.62
N TYR A 248 15.52 -19.95 28.08
CA TYR A 248 16.14 -20.49 26.86
C TYR A 248 17.00 -21.72 27.16
N TYR A 249 16.85 -22.78 26.34
CA TYR A 249 17.45 -24.10 26.58
C TYR A 249 18.87 -24.22 25.97
N GLY A 250 19.24 -23.25 25.14
CA GLY A 250 20.45 -23.15 24.36
C GLY A 250 20.66 -21.74 23.82
N LEU A 251 21.52 -21.61 22.81
CA LEU A 251 21.75 -20.36 22.09
C LEU A 251 21.65 -20.55 20.57
N GLU A 252 21.21 -19.51 19.88
CA GLU A 252 21.14 -19.46 18.43
C GLU A 252 22.52 -19.11 17.87
N ARG A 253 23.04 -19.92 16.95
CA ARG A 253 24.36 -19.73 16.33
C ARG A 253 24.26 -18.88 15.06
N THR A 254 23.25 -19.14 14.25
CA THR A 254 22.91 -18.38 13.05
C THR A 254 21.39 -18.32 12.96
N GLY A 255 20.82 -17.14 12.75
CA GLY A 255 19.36 -16.96 12.75
C GLY A 255 18.88 -15.64 13.36
N SER A 256 17.60 -15.64 13.70
CA SER A 256 16.79 -14.55 14.22
C SER A 256 17.27 -13.97 15.56
N LYS A 257 17.54 -12.65 15.59
CA LYS A 257 18.06 -11.95 16.79
C LYS A 257 17.12 -11.96 17.98
N LEU A 258 15.82 -11.80 17.74
CA LEU A 258 14.84 -11.53 18.81
C LEU A 258 13.80 -12.62 19.03
N VAL A 259 14.00 -13.82 18.46
CA VAL A 259 13.35 -15.04 18.96
C VAL A 259 13.88 -15.43 20.37
N GLY A 260 14.85 -14.66 20.89
CA GLY A 260 15.32 -14.60 22.28
C GLY A 260 14.52 -13.71 23.28
N ARG A 261 13.45 -13.00 22.86
CA ARG A 261 12.62 -12.14 23.76
C ARG A 261 11.11 -12.22 23.45
N LEU A 262 10.60 -13.45 23.33
CA LEU A 262 9.26 -13.87 22.70
C LEU A 262 8.61 -14.28 24.10
N GLN A 263 7.44 -13.72 24.40
CA GLN A 263 6.65 -13.97 25.61
C GLN A 263 5.17 -14.11 25.23
N GLU A 264 4.29 -14.52 26.15
CA GLU A 264 2.89 -14.80 25.79
C GLU A 264 2.01 -13.54 25.73
N PRO A 265 1.12 -13.45 24.72
CA PRO A 265 1.13 -14.24 23.48
C PRO A 265 2.26 -13.73 22.56
N TRP A 266 2.92 -14.63 21.84
CA TRP A 266 4.05 -14.28 20.96
C TRP A 266 3.56 -13.73 19.62
N THR A 267 2.85 -12.62 19.73
CA THR A 267 2.09 -11.95 18.70
C THR A 267 2.17 -10.44 19.02
N PHE A 268 1.93 -9.54 18.05
CA PHE A 268 1.11 -8.37 18.43
C PHE A 268 -0.23 -8.94 18.91
N VAL A 269 -0.92 -8.43 19.92
CA VAL A 269 -2.15 -9.10 20.43
C VAL A 269 -3.22 -9.20 19.35
N HIS A 270 -3.10 -10.25 18.55
CA HIS A 270 -3.81 -10.47 17.31
C HIS A 270 -5.21 -10.88 17.73
N GLN A 271 -6.11 -9.91 17.65
CA GLN A 271 -7.52 -10.19 17.74
C GLN A 271 -7.88 -11.19 16.63
N ASN A 272 -8.99 -11.93 16.78
CA ASN A 272 -9.52 -12.71 15.67
C ASN A 272 -9.57 -11.80 14.43
N PRO A 273 -9.12 -12.27 13.24
CA PRO A 273 -8.92 -11.43 12.07
C PRO A 273 -10.15 -10.56 11.86
N THR A 274 -9.97 -9.25 12.00
CA THR A 274 -11.10 -8.33 12.20
C THR A 274 -11.96 -8.37 10.95
N THR A 275 -13.27 -8.65 11.08
CA THR A 275 -14.17 -8.65 9.93
C THR A 275 -14.28 -7.24 9.36
N ILE A 276 -13.63 -7.00 8.23
CA ILE A 276 -13.54 -5.67 7.62
C ILE A 276 -14.69 -5.48 6.65
N GLN A 277 -15.59 -4.54 6.94
CA GLN A 277 -16.63 -4.14 6.01
C GLN A 277 -16.01 -3.34 4.86
N LEU A 278 -15.92 -3.89 3.65
CA LEU A 278 -15.41 -3.20 2.46
C LEU A 278 -16.48 -2.33 1.76
N GLN A 279 -17.38 -1.73 2.54
CA GLN A 279 -18.47 -0.87 2.07
C GLN A 279 -18.58 0.34 3.01
N PRO A 280 -18.64 1.58 2.50
CA PRO A 280 -18.79 2.77 3.32
C PRO A 280 -20.04 2.73 4.22
N THR A 281 -19.91 3.15 5.47
CA THR A 281 -21.04 3.36 6.38
C THR A 281 -21.88 4.57 5.95
N SER A 282 -23.09 4.71 6.50
CA SER A 282 -23.95 5.88 6.26
C SER A 282 -23.30 7.21 6.65
N ALA A 283 -22.42 7.19 7.67
CA ALA A 283 -21.67 8.37 8.11
C ALA A 283 -20.56 8.74 7.11
N GLU A 284 -19.79 7.75 6.60
CA GLU A 284 -18.86 7.99 5.49
C GLU A 284 -19.61 8.47 4.25
N LEU A 285 -20.73 7.86 3.85
CA LEU A 285 -21.51 8.30 2.69
C LEU A 285 -21.93 9.77 2.80
N THR A 286 -22.33 10.22 3.99
CA THR A 286 -22.65 11.64 4.23
C THR A 286 -21.40 12.52 4.13
N ALA A 287 -20.26 12.08 4.66
CA ALA A 287 -18.99 12.81 4.56
C ALA A 287 -18.44 12.88 3.12
N LEU A 288 -18.54 11.79 2.35
CA LEU A 288 -18.19 11.74 0.94
C LEU A 288 -19.09 12.64 0.09
N ASN A 289 -20.40 12.68 0.37
CA ASN A 289 -21.32 13.59 -0.32
C ASN A 289 -21.01 15.05 0.02
N ALA A 290 -20.59 15.35 1.26
CA ALA A 290 -20.14 16.69 1.63
C ALA A 290 -18.79 17.07 0.99
N LEU A 291 -17.89 16.11 0.78
CA LEU A 291 -16.63 16.27 0.05
C LEU A 291 -16.87 16.55 -1.44
N GLU A 292 -17.78 15.81 -2.08
CA GLU A 292 -18.20 16.04 -3.47
C GLU A 292 -18.79 17.46 -3.63
N ALA A 293 -19.70 17.84 -2.72
CA ALA A 293 -20.23 19.20 -2.63
C ALA A 293 -19.23 20.27 -2.13
N GLN A 294 -17.96 19.93 -1.87
CA GLN A 294 -16.84 20.88 -1.69
C GLN A 294 -15.98 20.96 -2.95
N LEU A 295 -15.68 19.80 -3.55
CA LEU A 295 -15.00 19.64 -4.83
C LEU A 295 -15.68 20.45 -5.93
N ASP A 296 -17.01 20.37 -6.05
CA ASP A 296 -17.79 21.09 -7.06
C ASP A 296 -17.74 22.63 -6.95
N ARG A 297 -17.22 23.18 -5.83
CA ARG A 297 -17.04 24.63 -5.65
C ARG A 297 -15.67 25.14 -6.10
N VAL A 298 -14.70 24.24 -6.30
CA VAL A 298 -13.33 24.56 -6.71
C VAL A 298 -12.94 23.90 -8.03
N ARG A 299 -13.71 22.90 -8.49
CA ARG A 299 -13.58 22.26 -9.81
C ARG A 299 -13.85 23.28 -10.91
N GLN A 300 -12.99 23.27 -11.91
CA GLN A 300 -12.95 24.09 -13.12
C GLN A 300 -12.81 23.13 -14.33
N PRO A 301 -13.04 23.59 -15.58
CA PRO A 301 -13.02 22.69 -16.75
C PRO A 301 -11.68 21.99 -17.02
N ASP A 302 -10.57 22.49 -16.49
CA ASP A 302 -9.24 21.90 -16.59
C ASP A 302 -8.73 21.26 -15.27
N SER A 303 -9.55 21.25 -14.21
CA SER A 303 -9.18 20.65 -12.91
C SER A 303 -8.77 19.20 -13.05
N GLN A 304 -7.72 18.81 -12.34
CA GLN A 304 -7.27 17.44 -12.17
C GLN A 304 -7.41 17.04 -10.71
N ILE A 305 -7.90 15.83 -10.46
CA ILE A 305 -8.39 15.43 -9.14
C ILE A 305 -7.72 14.14 -8.72
N ILE A 306 -6.80 14.23 -7.76
CA ILE A 306 -5.94 13.13 -7.32
C ILE A 306 -6.29 12.73 -5.90
N GLY A 307 -6.63 11.46 -5.68
CA GLY A 307 -6.69 10.90 -4.33
C GLY A 307 -5.30 10.61 -3.79
N LEU A 308 -5.03 10.91 -2.53
CA LEU A 308 -3.76 10.63 -1.85
C LEU A 308 -4.02 9.96 -0.49
N ILE A 309 -3.42 8.79 -0.30
CA ILE A 309 -3.37 8.08 0.99
C ILE A 309 -1.95 7.56 1.20
N ASN A 310 -1.53 7.35 2.45
CA ASN A 310 -0.17 6.92 2.78
C ASN A 310 -0.16 6.11 4.08
N ASP A 311 0.99 5.52 4.40
CA ASP A 311 1.33 5.06 5.76
C ASP A 311 0.20 4.21 6.37
N LEU A 312 -0.31 3.25 5.58
CA LEU A 312 -1.44 2.39 5.90
C LEU A 312 -1.05 1.22 6.82
N HIS A 313 0.25 0.86 6.85
CA HIS A 313 0.84 -0.19 7.68
C HIS A 313 -0.06 -1.44 7.81
N LEU A 314 -0.54 -1.95 6.68
CA LEU A 314 -1.44 -3.10 6.66
C LEU A 314 -0.76 -4.33 7.25
N ASP A 315 -1.41 -4.83 8.30
CA ASP A 315 -1.29 -6.17 8.87
C ASP A 315 -2.70 -6.46 9.40
N ARG A 316 -3.44 -7.36 8.73
CA ARG A 316 -4.84 -7.68 9.11
C ARG A 316 -4.97 -8.32 10.50
N TYR A 317 -3.86 -8.73 11.10
CA TYR A 317 -3.80 -9.38 12.39
C TYR A 317 -3.32 -8.42 13.48
N GLN A 318 -2.38 -7.49 13.24
CA GLN A 318 -1.69 -6.71 14.29
C GLN A 318 -2.67 -6.04 15.26
N THR A 319 -3.50 -5.10 14.79
CA THR A 319 -4.53 -4.41 15.57
C THR A 319 -5.72 -4.07 14.68
N PRO A 320 -6.89 -3.74 15.24
CA PRO A 320 -8.00 -3.19 14.46
C PRO A 320 -7.62 -1.91 13.68
N ALA A 321 -6.56 -1.18 14.09
CA ALA A 321 -6.10 0.02 13.40
C ALA A 321 -5.29 -0.30 12.13
N THR A 322 -4.38 -1.29 12.17
CA THR A 322 -3.67 -1.77 10.97
C THR A 322 -4.60 -2.52 10.01
N ALA A 323 -5.61 -3.21 10.55
CA ALA A 323 -6.67 -3.81 9.74
C ALA A 323 -7.55 -2.73 9.06
N ALA A 324 -7.94 -1.65 9.76
CA ALA A 324 -8.82 -0.60 9.22
C ALA A 324 -8.28 0.10 7.96
N GLY A 325 -6.99 0.00 7.64
CA GLY A 325 -6.44 0.46 6.36
C GLY A 325 -7.14 -0.16 5.14
N PHE A 326 -7.60 -1.41 5.21
CA PHE A 326 -8.38 -2.04 4.13
C PHE A 326 -9.77 -1.40 3.95
N HIS A 327 -10.40 -0.94 5.04
CA HIS A 327 -11.65 -0.20 4.97
C HIS A 327 -11.43 1.18 4.31
N ASP A 328 -10.43 1.93 4.77
CA ASP A 328 -10.03 3.21 4.16
C ASP A 328 -9.74 3.08 2.66
N LEU A 329 -8.99 2.04 2.26
CA LEU A 329 -8.75 1.73 0.84
C LEU A 329 -10.05 1.48 0.07
N SER A 330 -11.04 0.80 0.65
CA SER A 330 -12.35 0.59 0.00
C SER A 330 -13.17 1.87 -0.10
N VAL A 331 -13.12 2.74 0.91
CA VAL A 331 -13.81 4.04 0.94
C VAL A 331 -13.23 4.99 -0.09
N VAL A 332 -11.90 5.15 -0.14
CA VAL A 332 -11.24 6.02 -1.13
C VAL A 332 -11.37 5.45 -2.55
N SER A 333 -11.34 4.12 -2.74
CA SER A 333 -11.56 3.50 -4.06
C SER A 333 -13.00 3.69 -4.55
N ALA A 334 -14.00 3.50 -3.68
CA ALA A 334 -15.40 3.74 -4.01
C ALA A 334 -15.66 5.22 -4.35
N PHE A 335 -15.05 6.15 -3.61
CA PHE A 335 -15.11 7.58 -3.92
C PHE A 335 -14.37 7.91 -5.24
N ALA A 336 -13.20 7.33 -5.48
CA ALA A 336 -12.41 7.54 -6.70
C ALA A 336 -13.17 7.15 -7.97
N ARG A 337 -13.90 6.03 -7.91
CA ARG A 337 -14.83 5.61 -8.96
C ARG A 337 -15.95 6.62 -9.17
N ARG A 338 -16.62 7.02 -8.08
CA ARG A 338 -17.83 7.85 -8.05
C ARG A 338 -17.61 9.29 -8.49
N ALA A 339 -16.64 9.98 -7.89
CA ALA A 339 -16.42 11.42 -8.07
C ALA A 339 -15.65 11.79 -9.37
N GLY A 340 -15.18 10.78 -10.10
CA GLY A 340 -14.46 10.96 -11.36
C GLY A 340 -13.00 11.35 -11.17
N LEU A 341 -12.27 10.71 -10.24
CA LEU A 341 -10.87 11.06 -9.99
C LEU A 341 -9.95 10.60 -11.12
N ASP A 342 -8.93 11.38 -11.43
CA ASP A 342 -8.06 11.14 -12.57
C ASP A 342 -6.88 10.21 -12.20
N ALA A 343 -6.49 10.18 -10.92
CA ALA A 343 -5.60 9.15 -10.35
C ALA A 343 -5.79 8.97 -8.83
N LEU A 344 -5.25 7.87 -8.28
CA LEU A 344 -5.13 7.58 -6.85
C LEU A 344 -3.68 7.19 -6.50
N VAL A 345 -3.04 7.89 -5.57
CA VAL A 345 -1.67 7.60 -5.12
C VAL A 345 -1.71 7.04 -3.70
N VAL A 346 -1.14 5.85 -3.53
CA VAL A 346 -0.78 5.26 -2.23
C VAL A 346 0.71 5.54 -2.01
N ASN A 347 1.03 6.59 -1.26
CA ASN A 347 2.39 7.12 -1.15
C ASN A 347 3.24 6.39 -0.08
N GLY A 348 3.47 5.09 -0.30
CA GLY A 348 4.34 4.24 0.51
C GLY A 348 3.75 3.77 1.84
N ASP A 349 4.46 2.81 2.45
CA ASP A 349 4.08 2.10 3.67
C ASP A 349 2.65 1.55 3.63
N LEU A 350 2.38 0.83 2.54
CA LEU A 350 1.18 0.03 2.34
C LEU A 350 1.09 -1.07 3.40
N ASN A 351 2.18 -1.78 3.70
CA ASN A 351 2.19 -2.89 4.66
C ASN A 351 3.12 -2.64 5.85
N ASP A 352 2.81 -3.20 7.02
CA ASP A 352 3.53 -2.89 8.27
C ASP A 352 5.02 -3.26 8.27
N GLY A 353 5.45 -4.11 7.34
CA GLY A 353 6.86 -4.48 7.19
C GLY A 353 7.43 -5.23 8.39
N ARG A 354 6.56 -5.78 9.24
CA ARG A 354 6.89 -6.49 10.48
C ARG A 354 6.06 -7.77 10.70
N GLN A 355 5.54 -8.35 9.62
CA GLN A 355 4.87 -9.66 9.63
C GLN A 355 5.61 -10.67 8.75
N THR A 356 5.09 -11.90 8.65
CA THR A 356 5.67 -12.93 7.78
C THR A 356 5.32 -12.69 6.30
N LEU A 357 6.17 -13.20 5.40
CA LEU A 357 6.06 -12.97 3.96
C LEU A 357 4.76 -13.53 3.36
N ASP A 358 4.26 -14.65 3.87
CA ASP A 358 2.98 -15.24 3.46
C ASP A 358 1.79 -14.29 3.68
N ARG A 359 1.75 -13.64 4.85
CA ARG A 359 0.73 -12.64 5.19
C ARG A 359 0.94 -11.34 4.43
N THR A 360 2.19 -10.91 4.26
CA THR A 360 2.53 -9.71 3.47
C THR A 360 2.06 -9.86 2.03
N ILE A 361 2.23 -11.04 1.43
CA ILE A 361 1.70 -11.39 0.09
C ILE A 361 0.17 -11.27 0.06
N GLN A 362 -0.53 -11.88 1.03
CA GLN A 362 -2.00 -11.80 1.11
C GLN A 362 -2.51 -10.37 1.31
N ASP A 363 -1.85 -9.57 2.16
CA ASP A 363 -2.26 -8.20 2.48
C ASP A 363 -2.03 -7.24 1.32
N ILE A 364 -0.88 -7.29 0.65
CA ILE A 364 -0.64 -6.49 -0.57
C ILE A 364 -1.63 -6.91 -1.67
N GLY A 365 -1.82 -8.21 -1.89
CA GLY A 365 -2.78 -8.72 -2.87
C GLY A 365 -4.22 -8.25 -2.63
N THR A 366 -4.66 -8.31 -1.37
CA THR A 366 -5.98 -7.83 -0.94
C THR A 366 -6.12 -6.32 -1.14
N ALA A 367 -5.08 -5.54 -0.83
CA ALA A 367 -5.09 -4.10 -1.04
C ALA A 367 -5.14 -3.71 -2.53
N VAL A 368 -4.38 -4.41 -3.38
CA VAL A 368 -4.38 -4.22 -4.84
C VAL A 368 -5.72 -4.63 -5.46
N ALA A 369 -6.34 -5.72 -5.00
CA ALA A 369 -7.71 -6.10 -5.37
C ALA A 369 -8.74 -5.00 -5.03
N ILE A 370 -8.60 -4.35 -3.86
CA ILE A 370 -9.45 -3.22 -3.47
C ILE A 370 -9.17 -2.00 -4.37
N LEU A 371 -7.91 -1.64 -4.62
CA LEU A 371 -7.53 -0.50 -5.47
C LEU A 371 -8.04 -0.65 -6.91
N LYS A 372 -8.03 -1.87 -7.48
CA LYS A 372 -8.65 -2.18 -8.79
C LYS A 372 -10.14 -1.79 -8.84
N THR A 373 -10.89 -1.84 -7.73
CA THR A 373 -12.32 -1.47 -7.70
C THR A 373 -12.59 0.01 -7.96
N SER A 374 -11.57 0.87 -7.82
CA SER A 374 -11.68 2.29 -8.17
C SER A 374 -11.99 2.51 -9.66
N GLN A 375 -11.56 1.58 -10.52
CA GLN A 375 -11.55 1.76 -11.97
C GLN A 375 -10.82 3.04 -12.44
N ARG A 376 -9.91 3.57 -11.61
CA ARG A 376 -9.04 4.73 -11.91
C ARG A 376 -7.58 4.28 -11.99
N PRO A 377 -6.69 5.00 -12.68
CA PRO A 377 -5.24 4.82 -12.54
C PRO A 377 -4.88 4.90 -11.05
N PHE A 378 -4.18 3.89 -10.53
CA PHE A 378 -3.63 3.95 -9.19
C PHE A 378 -2.13 3.66 -9.22
N PHE A 379 -1.41 4.26 -8.27
CA PHE A 379 0.04 4.15 -8.15
C PHE A 379 0.40 3.86 -6.70
N ILE A 380 1.40 3.02 -6.48
CA ILE A 380 1.91 2.71 -5.13
C ILE A 380 3.41 2.99 -5.12
N THR A 381 3.84 4.05 -4.42
CA THR A 381 5.27 4.33 -4.23
C THR A 381 5.86 3.39 -3.17
N GLN A 382 7.18 3.29 -3.14
CA GLN A 382 7.89 2.46 -2.18
C GLN A 382 8.11 3.22 -0.86
N GLY A 383 7.62 2.67 0.25
CA GLY A 383 7.97 3.10 1.61
C GLY A 383 9.06 2.24 2.27
N ASN A 384 9.44 2.58 3.49
CA ASN A 384 10.51 1.90 4.24
C ASN A 384 10.03 0.66 5.00
N HIS A 385 8.73 0.40 5.09
CA HIS A 385 8.15 -0.84 5.62
C HIS A 385 7.76 -1.82 4.50
N ASP A 386 7.47 -1.33 3.30
CA ASP A 386 6.89 -2.11 2.20
C ASP A 386 7.66 -3.39 1.83
N ASP A 387 9.00 -3.36 1.81
CA ASP A 387 9.80 -4.54 1.45
C ASP A 387 9.89 -5.60 2.57
N ASN A 388 9.23 -5.39 3.71
CA ASN A 388 9.27 -6.24 4.89
C ASN A 388 10.69 -6.46 5.48
N SER A 389 11.67 -5.63 5.08
CA SER A 389 13.03 -5.69 5.63
C SER A 389 13.10 -5.24 7.09
N GLY A 390 12.06 -4.60 7.63
CA GLY A 390 11.87 -4.38 9.06
C GLY A 390 11.75 -5.70 9.85
N PHE A 391 10.94 -6.65 9.35
CA PHE A 391 10.84 -7.99 9.92
C PHE A 391 12.20 -8.70 9.88
N ALA A 392 12.91 -8.61 8.76
CA ALA A 392 14.26 -9.16 8.65
C ALA A 392 15.25 -8.50 9.63
N ARG A 393 15.24 -7.16 9.76
CA ARG A 393 16.12 -6.36 10.63
C ARG A 393 15.92 -6.67 12.11
N TYR A 394 14.68 -6.73 12.59
CA TYR A 394 14.38 -6.89 14.02
C TYR A 394 14.08 -8.33 14.43
N VAL A 395 13.32 -9.07 13.62
CA VAL A 395 12.90 -10.43 13.93
C VAL A 395 13.87 -11.44 13.32
N ASN A 396 13.92 -11.57 12.00
CA ASN A 396 14.60 -12.68 11.31
C ASN A 396 16.13 -12.53 11.14
N GLY A 397 16.78 -11.67 11.93
CA GLY A 397 18.25 -11.67 12.05
C GLY A 397 19.01 -11.35 10.76
N TYR A 398 18.46 -10.44 9.94
CA TYR A 398 18.97 -10.02 8.63
C TYR A 398 18.89 -11.06 7.51
N ARG A 399 18.00 -12.05 7.62
CA ARG A 399 17.76 -13.07 6.61
C ARG A 399 16.71 -12.60 5.60
N THR A 400 17.01 -12.77 4.31
CA THR A 400 16.19 -12.22 3.20
C THR A 400 15.02 -13.10 2.79
N GLU A 401 14.89 -14.31 3.35
CA GLU A 401 13.79 -15.26 3.09
C GLU A 401 12.39 -14.78 3.52
N GLN A 402 12.29 -13.56 4.08
CA GLN A 402 11.06 -12.92 4.53
C GLN A 402 10.86 -11.51 3.93
N VAL A 403 11.72 -11.12 2.98
CA VAL A 403 11.72 -9.79 2.32
C VAL A 403 10.89 -9.86 1.05
N VAL A 404 10.06 -8.84 0.80
CA VAL A 404 9.42 -8.65 -0.49
C VAL A 404 10.46 -8.03 -1.43
N THR A 405 11.02 -8.86 -2.30
CA THR A 405 11.99 -8.42 -3.32
C THR A 405 11.35 -7.47 -4.34
N GLN A 406 12.15 -6.65 -5.02
CA GLN A 406 11.72 -5.75 -6.10
C GLN A 406 10.89 -6.52 -7.14
N LYS A 407 11.36 -7.69 -7.56
CA LYS A 407 10.64 -8.59 -8.47
C LYS A 407 9.27 -9.04 -7.92
N LEU A 408 9.17 -9.28 -6.61
CA LEU A 408 7.94 -9.75 -5.97
C LEU A 408 6.95 -8.60 -5.77
N ALA A 409 7.41 -7.44 -5.28
CA ALA A 409 6.60 -6.23 -5.17
C ALA A 409 6.12 -5.75 -6.54
N TYR A 410 6.95 -5.82 -7.57
CA TYR A 410 6.58 -5.51 -8.95
C TYR A 410 5.37 -6.35 -9.42
N GLN A 411 5.41 -7.67 -9.27
CA GLN A 411 4.30 -8.56 -9.66
C GLN A 411 3.07 -8.40 -8.75
N LEU A 412 3.26 -8.18 -7.43
CA LEU A 412 2.15 -7.99 -6.49
C LEU A 412 1.39 -6.68 -6.72
N ARG A 413 2.10 -5.56 -6.96
CA ARG A 413 1.48 -4.22 -6.96
C ARG A 413 1.74 -3.34 -8.19
N ASN A 414 2.94 -3.33 -8.79
CA ASN A 414 3.25 -2.32 -9.83
C ASN A 414 2.83 -2.72 -11.25
N ARG A 415 2.79 -4.01 -11.59
CA ARG A 415 2.53 -4.50 -12.95
C ARG A 415 1.17 -4.08 -13.53
N ALA A 416 0.21 -3.67 -12.70
CA ALA A 416 -1.08 -3.12 -13.17
C ALA A 416 -0.94 -1.76 -13.89
N PHE A 417 0.11 -0.99 -13.59
CA PHE A 417 0.35 0.37 -14.09
C PHE A 417 1.76 0.58 -14.67
N GLU A 418 2.55 -0.48 -14.85
CA GLU A 418 3.91 -0.40 -15.41
C GLU A 418 4.01 0.30 -16.76
N HIS A 419 3.00 0.14 -17.63
CA HIS A 419 2.92 0.83 -18.92
C HIS A 419 2.73 2.36 -18.81
N LEU A 420 2.60 2.88 -17.59
CA LEU A 420 2.52 4.29 -17.21
C LEU A 420 3.75 4.72 -16.37
N LEU A 421 4.77 3.86 -16.25
CA LEU A 421 6.06 4.15 -15.61
C LEU A 421 7.15 4.19 -16.68
N ALA A 422 8.21 4.95 -16.42
CA ALA A 422 9.24 5.21 -17.43
C ALA A 422 10.21 4.03 -17.63
N GLU A 423 10.43 3.20 -16.61
CA GLU A 423 11.32 2.04 -16.67
C GLU A 423 10.63 0.80 -16.05
N PRO A 424 10.35 -0.25 -16.87
CA PRO A 424 9.78 -1.52 -16.40
C PRO A 424 10.52 -2.15 -15.23
N GLY A 425 9.78 -2.56 -14.19
CA GLY A 425 10.32 -3.15 -12.96
C GLY A 425 10.75 -2.19 -11.84
N HIS A 426 10.66 -0.86 -12.03
CA HIS A 426 11.06 0.14 -11.02
C HIS A 426 9.87 0.66 -10.17
N PHE A 427 10.18 1.42 -9.10
CA PHE A 427 9.18 2.04 -8.18
C PHE A 427 9.02 3.55 -8.38
N TYR A 428 9.69 4.11 -9.39
CA TYR A 428 9.58 5.51 -9.83
C TYR A 428 9.02 5.60 -11.25
N GLY A 429 8.54 6.77 -11.66
CA GLY A 429 8.00 6.97 -13.02
C GLY A 429 7.27 8.30 -13.22
N HIS A 430 6.90 8.59 -14.47
CA HIS A 430 6.19 9.80 -14.88
C HIS A 430 4.89 9.42 -15.59
N TYR A 431 3.77 9.97 -15.11
CA TYR A 431 2.44 9.77 -15.69
C TYR A 431 1.83 11.10 -16.10
N GLN A 432 1.87 11.40 -17.40
CA GLN A 432 1.12 12.50 -18.00
C GLN A 432 -0.38 12.19 -17.94
N LEU A 433 -1.17 13.05 -17.27
CA LEU A 433 -2.63 12.89 -17.29
C LEU A 433 -3.16 13.19 -18.70
N PRO A 434 -3.98 12.30 -19.29
CA PRO A 434 -4.49 12.51 -20.64
C PRO A 434 -5.30 13.80 -20.77
N ASN A 435 -5.09 14.54 -21.86
CA ASN A 435 -5.71 15.83 -22.15
C ASN A 435 -5.43 16.94 -21.10
N SER A 436 -4.41 16.78 -20.26
CA SER A 436 -4.05 17.75 -19.22
C SER A 436 -2.67 18.39 -19.41
N ARG A 437 -2.44 19.49 -18.69
CA ARG A 437 -1.11 20.05 -18.42
C ARG A 437 -0.44 19.44 -17.20
N LEU A 438 -1.16 18.67 -16.38
CA LEU A 438 -0.60 18.03 -15.20
C LEU A 438 0.02 16.68 -15.54
N SER A 439 1.22 16.45 -15.02
CA SER A 439 1.86 15.15 -14.95
C SER A 439 2.15 14.80 -13.49
N LEU A 440 2.11 13.52 -13.14
CA LEU A 440 2.57 13.02 -11.84
C LEU A 440 3.99 12.50 -11.98
N ILE A 441 4.85 12.78 -11.01
CA ILE A 441 6.17 12.14 -10.87
C ILE A 441 6.15 11.32 -9.58
N LEU A 442 6.53 10.06 -9.69
CA LEU A 442 6.61 9.11 -8.58
C LEU A 442 8.10 8.84 -8.32
N LEU A 443 8.54 8.96 -7.07
CA LEU A 443 9.94 8.78 -6.66
C LEU A 443 10.07 7.70 -5.59
N ASP A 444 11.02 6.79 -5.79
CA ASP A 444 11.42 5.78 -4.82
C ASP A 444 12.53 6.34 -3.92
N ALA A 445 12.14 6.78 -2.71
CA ALA A 445 13.09 7.24 -1.70
C ALA A 445 13.85 6.09 -1.00
N PHE A 446 13.58 4.83 -1.37
CA PHE A 446 14.16 3.61 -0.79
C PHE A 446 14.79 2.74 -1.89
N ASP A 447 15.34 3.43 -2.90
CA ASP A 447 15.99 2.89 -4.09
C ASP A 447 17.33 2.23 -3.74
N ILE A 448 17.19 1.04 -3.15
CA ILE A 448 18.23 0.17 -2.62
C ILE A 448 17.99 -1.19 -3.29
N PRO A 449 18.98 -1.79 -3.97
CA PRO A 449 18.79 -3.06 -4.66
C PRO A 449 18.69 -4.23 -3.69
N ASP A 450 18.08 -5.33 -4.12
CA ASP A 450 18.01 -6.58 -3.35
C ASP A 450 19.37 -7.30 -3.28
N SER A 451 20.27 -6.81 -2.44
CA SER A 451 21.63 -7.36 -2.32
C SER A 451 21.73 -8.36 -1.17
N PHE A 452 22.00 -9.64 -1.49
CA PHE A 452 22.08 -10.73 -0.52
C PHE A 452 23.17 -11.78 -0.84
N LYS A 453 23.67 -12.45 0.20
CA LYS A 453 24.64 -13.54 0.12
C LYS A 453 24.31 -14.61 1.16
N ASN A 454 24.23 -15.87 0.72
CA ASN A 454 23.93 -17.04 1.57
C ASN A 454 22.64 -16.89 2.43
N GLY A 455 21.61 -16.23 1.89
CA GLY A 455 20.32 -16.00 2.57
C GLY A 455 20.29 -14.85 3.58
N TYR A 456 21.37 -14.07 3.70
CA TYR A 456 21.43 -12.83 4.49
C TYR A 456 21.65 -11.62 3.57
N PHE A 457 21.23 -10.43 3.99
CA PHE A 457 21.60 -9.19 3.31
C PHE A 457 23.13 -9.08 3.15
N ALA A 458 23.57 -8.56 2.01
CA ALA A 458 24.99 -8.40 1.73
C ALA A 458 25.65 -7.40 2.67
N ARG A 459 26.95 -7.59 2.92
CA ARG A 459 27.79 -6.69 3.72
C ARG A 459 28.71 -5.81 2.88
N GLY A 460 28.96 -6.20 1.64
CA GLY A 460 29.57 -5.35 0.62
C GLY A 460 28.51 -4.45 -0.01
N TYR A 461 28.99 -3.41 -0.67
CA TYR A 461 28.22 -2.37 -1.34
C TYR A 461 29.13 -1.74 -2.41
N ASP A 462 28.55 -1.34 -3.54
CA ASP A 462 29.31 -1.07 -4.78
C ASP A 462 29.70 0.41 -4.96
N GLU A 463 29.17 1.29 -4.11
CA GLU A 463 29.49 2.74 -4.07
C GLU A 463 30.21 3.10 -2.76
N ALA A 464 30.89 4.25 -2.71
CA ALA A 464 31.36 4.81 -1.45
C ALA A 464 30.17 5.45 -0.68
N PRO A 465 29.88 5.05 0.57
CA PRO A 465 28.72 5.57 1.30
C PRO A 465 28.92 7.03 1.73
N SER A 466 28.13 7.93 1.15
CA SER A 466 27.95 9.30 1.62
C SER A 466 27.11 9.34 2.91
N GLY A 467 27.39 10.31 3.79
CA GLY A 467 26.67 10.49 5.06
C GLY A 467 27.15 9.60 6.22
N ILE A 468 26.25 9.27 7.15
CA ILE A 468 26.57 8.48 8.35
C ILE A 468 27.01 7.07 7.93
N HIS A 469 28.22 6.68 8.33
CA HIS A 469 28.82 5.38 8.00
C HIS A 469 28.15 4.19 8.70
N TRP A 470 26.98 3.80 8.21
CA TRP A 470 26.35 2.51 8.49
C TRP A 470 27.19 1.38 7.90
N THR A 471 28.26 0.94 8.58
CA THR A 471 29.16 -0.08 8.04
C THR A 471 28.48 -1.45 7.92
N GLY A 472 28.34 -1.95 6.70
CA GLY A 472 27.87 -3.31 6.40
C GLY A 472 26.34 -3.44 6.32
N ILE A 473 25.81 -4.51 6.95
CA ILE A 473 24.52 -5.13 6.59
C ILE A 473 23.27 -4.22 6.62
N LEU A 474 23.34 -3.06 7.28
CA LEU A 474 22.21 -2.12 7.38
C LEU A 474 22.05 -1.21 6.14
N GLN A 475 23.03 -1.16 5.23
CA GLN A 475 22.92 -0.39 3.99
C GLN A 475 21.92 -1.01 3.00
N ASN A 476 21.80 -2.34 2.98
CA ASN A 476 20.98 -3.08 2.03
C ASN A 476 19.55 -3.35 2.57
N ILE A 477 19.06 -2.48 3.46
CA ILE A 477 17.77 -2.64 4.17
C ILE A 477 16.99 -1.33 4.06
N ARG A 478 15.89 -1.33 3.28
CA ARG A 478 15.04 -0.14 3.05
C ARG A 478 14.47 0.42 4.35
N HIS A 479 14.16 -0.47 5.30
CA HIS A 479 13.77 -0.11 6.66
C HIS A 479 14.91 0.49 7.53
N SER A 480 15.95 1.13 6.96
CA SER A 480 17.08 1.70 7.74
C SER A 480 17.56 3.08 7.30
N ARG A 481 17.45 3.40 6.01
CA ARG A 481 17.90 4.65 5.37
C ARG A 481 17.06 4.91 4.12
N SER A 482 16.99 6.16 3.68
CA SER A 482 16.51 6.53 2.35
C SER A 482 17.69 6.72 1.38
N ARG A 483 17.46 6.45 0.09
CA ARG A 483 18.47 6.50 -0.99
C ARG A 483 17.80 6.82 -2.32
N PHE A 484 18.50 7.60 -3.15
CA PHE A 484 18.26 7.71 -4.59
C PHE A 484 19.48 7.19 -5.36
N GLN A 485 19.29 6.28 -6.31
CA GLN A 485 20.37 5.90 -7.24
C GLN A 485 20.61 6.99 -8.27
N THR A 486 21.84 7.09 -8.76
CA THR A 486 22.19 7.96 -9.89
C THR A 486 21.29 7.70 -11.09
N ALA A 487 20.91 6.45 -11.37
CA ALA A 487 19.97 6.12 -12.45
C ALA A 487 18.60 6.80 -12.29
N GLN A 488 17.99 6.76 -11.10
CA GLN A 488 16.73 7.46 -10.83
C GLN A 488 16.88 8.99 -10.91
N VAL A 489 18.03 9.53 -10.50
CA VAL A 489 18.30 10.97 -10.55
C VAL A 489 18.59 11.46 -11.97
N ASP A 490 19.32 10.69 -12.77
CA ASP A 490 19.55 10.93 -14.20
C ASP A 490 18.22 10.87 -14.97
N TRP A 491 17.39 9.86 -14.67
CA TRP A 491 16.02 9.77 -15.18
C TRP A 491 15.19 10.99 -14.82
N LEU A 492 15.15 11.39 -13.54
CA LEU A 492 14.38 12.56 -13.09
C LEU A 492 14.86 13.85 -13.76
N ILE A 493 16.18 14.06 -13.86
CA ILE A 493 16.76 15.22 -14.56
C ILE A 493 16.30 15.25 -16.01
N LYS A 494 16.34 14.11 -16.72
CA LYS A 494 15.86 14.01 -18.09
C LYS A 494 14.36 14.31 -18.19
N THR A 495 13.53 13.66 -17.36
CA THR A 495 12.07 13.87 -17.34
C THR A 495 11.71 15.33 -17.05
N LEU A 496 12.38 16.00 -16.11
CA LEU A 496 12.17 17.42 -15.82
C LEU A 496 12.62 18.32 -16.98
N THR A 497 13.73 17.99 -17.65
CA THR A 497 14.26 18.72 -18.81
C THR A 497 13.33 18.60 -20.03
N ASP A 498 12.70 17.44 -20.23
CA ASP A 498 11.82 17.15 -21.36
C ASP A 498 10.37 17.67 -21.18
N LEU A 499 10.02 18.23 -20.02
CA LEU A 499 8.69 18.81 -19.76
C LEU A 499 8.38 19.96 -20.72
N LYS A 500 7.13 20.03 -21.20
CA LYS A 500 6.68 21.16 -22.03
C LYS A 500 6.68 22.46 -21.21
N PRO A 501 6.88 23.65 -21.83
CA PRO A 501 6.92 24.92 -21.10
C PRO A 501 5.67 25.28 -20.29
N ASP A 502 4.50 24.72 -20.63
CA ASP A 502 3.24 24.88 -19.89
C ASP A 502 2.82 23.64 -19.08
N GLU A 503 3.62 22.57 -19.10
CA GLU A 503 3.42 21.36 -18.29
C GLU A 503 3.80 21.60 -16.82
N GLN A 504 3.02 21.00 -15.92
CA GLN A 504 3.15 21.15 -14.47
C GLN A 504 3.27 19.76 -13.84
N VAL A 505 4.10 19.62 -12.79
CA VAL A 505 4.37 18.32 -12.16
C VAL A 505 4.02 18.28 -10.68
N LEU A 506 3.16 17.34 -10.30
CA LEU A 506 2.91 16.98 -8.89
C LEU A 506 3.76 15.76 -8.54
N ILE A 507 4.67 15.93 -7.59
CA ILE A 507 5.70 14.94 -7.27
C ILE A 507 5.31 14.21 -5.98
N PHE A 508 5.41 12.89 -5.96
CA PHE A 508 5.14 12.04 -4.80
C PHE A 508 6.37 11.21 -4.45
N THR A 509 6.66 11.13 -3.17
CA THR A 509 7.81 10.40 -2.61
C THR A 509 7.48 10.03 -1.17
N HIS A 510 7.87 8.85 -0.67
CA HIS A 510 7.43 8.46 0.68
C HIS A 510 8.15 9.28 1.78
N ASP A 511 9.48 9.31 1.77
CA ASP A 511 10.31 10.11 2.72
C ASP A 511 10.37 11.59 2.32
N SER A 512 10.63 12.46 3.29
CA SER A 512 10.77 13.90 3.04
C SER A 512 12.15 14.23 2.46
N LEU A 513 12.18 14.77 1.23
CA LEU A 513 13.41 15.29 0.61
C LEU A 513 13.89 16.61 1.25
N ARG A 514 13.10 17.20 2.16
CA ARG A 514 13.38 18.47 2.81
C ARG A 514 14.11 18.22 4.12
N GLN A 515 15.34 18.73 4.25
CA GLN A 515 16.04 18.70 5.54
C GLN A 515 15.27 19.51 6.60
N ALA A 516 15.22 19.01 7.84
CA ALA A 516 14.56 19.68 8.95
C ALA A 516 15.36 20.93 9.40
N THR A 517 15.08 22.09 8.78
CA THR A 517 15.94 23.28 8.87
C THR A 517 15.99 23.98 10.24
N THR A 518 15.23 23.54 11.27
CA THR A 518 15.24 24.13 12.61
C THR A 518 15.24 23.10 13.74
N GLN A 519 15.98 23.37 14.81
CA GLN A 519 15.98 22.56 16.04
C GLN A 519 14.60 22.43 16.70
N ARG A 520 13.66 23.34 16.42
CA ARG A 520 12.29 23.28 16.95
C ARG A 520 11.43 22.19 16.27
N ALA A 521 11.64 21.91 14.99
CA ALA A 521 11.04 20.75 14.33
C ALA A 521 11.62 19.43 14.90
N VAL A 522 12.94 19.41 15.12
CA VAL A 522 13.68 18.24 15.64
C VAL A 522 13.30 17.89 17.10
N GLY A 523 12.94 18.89 17.91
CA GLY A 523 12.81 18.76 19.38
C GLY A 523 11.81 17.72 19.91
N GLN A 524 10.88 17.20 19.11
CA GLN A 524 9.98 16.10 19.48
C GLN A 524 9.83 15.00 18.41
N PHE A 525 10.32 15.21 17.16
CA PHE A 525 10.10 14.31 16.03
C PHE A 525 11.35 13.49 15.68
N TRP A 526 11.62 12.47 16.50
CA TRP A 526 12.73 11.51 16.36
C TRP A 526 12.83 10.78 14.99
N THR A 527 11.76 10.77 14.19
CA THR A 527 11.74 10.18 12.84
C THR A 527 12.26 11.14 11.77
N TYR A 528 11.90 12.43 11.85
CA TYR A 528 12.39 13.47 10.94
C TYR A 528 13.92 13.63 11.04
N ASP A 529 14.49 13.44 12.23
CA ASP A 529 15.94 13.42 12.46
C ASP A 529 16.62 12.14 11.92
N TRP A 530 15.93 10.99 11.90
CA TRP A 530 16.56 9.72 11.53
C TRP A 530 16.71 9.54 10.01
N PHE A 531 15.67 9.81 9.21
CA PHE A 531 15.73 9.57 7.77
C PHE A 531 16.27 10.77 7.00
N ALA A 532 15.79 12.00 7.24
CA ALA A 532 16.27 13.18 6.52
C ALA A 532 17.78 13.49 6.73
N ASN A 533 18.37 13.06 7.85
CA ASN A 533 19.82 13.19 8.12
C ASN A 533 20.61 11.89 7.82
N ASN A 534 19.97 10.88 7.23
CA ASN A 534 20.58 9.60 6.80
C ASN A 534 20.27 9.30 5.32
N GLN A 535 20.06 10.35 4.54
CA GLN A 535 19.88 10.34 3.09
C GLN A 535 21.20 10.02 2.39
N GLN A 536 21.19 9.07 1.43
CA GLN A 536 22.40 8.57 0.76
C GLN A 536 22.22 8.45 -0.77
N GLY A 537 23.33 8.39 -1.51
CA GLY A 537 23.28 8.51 -2.97
C GLY A 537 23.12 9.96 -3.44
N ASP A 538 22.46 10.18 -4.57
CA ASP A 538 22.60 11.43 -5.35
C ASP A 538 21.55 12.53 -5.01
N TYR A 539 21.33 12.76 -3.71
CA TYR A 539 20.43 13.80 -3.21
C TYR A 539 20.81 15.24 -3.64
N HIS A 540 22.10 15.48 -3.94
CA HIS A 540 22.54 16.79 -4.42
C HIS A 540 21.92 17.10 -5.78
N ARG A 541 22.13 16.24 -6.79
CA ARG A 541 21.63 16.48 -8.15
C ARG A 541 20.10 16.38 -8.19
N LEU A 542 19.50 15.51 -7.37
CA LEU A 542 18.04 15.46 -7.15
C LEU A 542 17.48 16.83 -6.73
N THR A 543 17.99 17.42 -5.65
CA THR A 543 17.44 18.68 -5.10
C THR A 543 17.81 19.91 -5.94
N GLU A 544 18.96 19.89 -6.62
CA GLU A 544 19.34 20.90 -7.61
C GLU A 544 18.39 20.88 -8.83
N ALA A 545 18.08 19.69 -9.36
CA ALA A 545 17.13 19.53 -10.47
C ALA A 545 15.72 20.01 -10.12
N LEU A 546 15.20 19.62 -8.95
CA LEU A 546 13.92 20.10 -8.44
C LEU A 546 13.90 21.63 -8.34
N SER A 547 14.96 22.25 -7.82
CA SER A 547 15.01 23.71 -7.70
C SER A 547 15.13 24.41 -9.06
N MET A 548 15.84 23.85 -10.05
CA MET A 548 15.86 24.41 -11.41
C MET A 548 14.44 24.43 -12.02
N HIS A 549 13.68 23.34 -11.86
CA HIS A 549 12.34 23.17 -12.41
C HIS A 549 11.19 23.63 -11.49
N ARG A 550 11.47 24.32 -10.37
CA ARG A 550 10.50 24.83 -9.38
C ARG A 550 9.32 25.65 -9.94
N HIS A 551 9.45 26.15 -11.18
CA HIS A 551 8.43 26.93 -11.87
C HIS A 551 7.39 26.04 -12.61
N GLN A 552 7.73 24.78 -12.88
CA GLN A 552 6.82 23.72 -13.36
C GLN A 552 6.31 22.84 -12.20
N ILE A 553 7.04 22.77 -11.08
CA ILE A 553 6.61 21.99 -9.91
C ILE A 553 5.36 22.61 -9.26
N VAL A 554 4.37 21.76 -9.06
CA VAL A 554 3.18 21.96 -8.22
C VAL A 554 3.64 21.84 -6.76
N ALA A 555 3.68 20.62 -6.23
CA ALA A 555 4.18 20.33 -4.89
C ALA A 555 5.02 19.05 -4.89
N VAL A 556 5.80 18.87 -3.82
CA VAL A 556 6.41 17.59 -3.46
C VAL A 556 5.66 17.05 -2.24
N MET A 557 4.93 15.97 -2.45
CA MET A 557 4.05 15.30 -1.49
C MET A 557 4.77 14.13 -0.80
N SER A 558 4.72 14.09 0.53
CA SER A 558 5.40 13.10 1.37
C SER A 558 4.53 12.47 2.46
N GLY A 559 4.93 11.30 2.95
CA GLY A 559 4.34 10.58 4.07
C GLY A 559 5.37 10.37 5.18
N HIS A 560 5.55 9.12 5.60
CA HIS A 560 6.63 8.60 6.47
C HIS A 560 6.65 9.10 7.93
N THR A 561 6.25 10.34 8.18
CA THR A 561 6.32 11.00 9.48
C THR A 561 5.05 10.82 10.31
N HIS A 562 3.96 10.33 9.69
CA HIS A 562 2.62 10.21 10.25
C HIS A 562 2.03 11.53 10.77
N VAL A 563 2.44 12.68 10.23
CA VAL A 563 1.90 14.01 10.56
C VAL A 563 1.74 14.90 9.34
N ASP A 564 0.84 15.89 9.45
CA ASP A 564 0.75 16.98 8.48
C ASP A 564 1.85 18.03 8.75
N ASP A 565 2.62 18.38 7.72
CA ASP A 565 3.69 19.40 7.73
C ASP A 565 3.73 20.15 6.38
N TRP A 566 4.22 21.38 6.37
CA TRP A 566 4.36 22.20 5.16
C TRP A 566 5.52 23.18 5.27
N ALA A 567 6.20 23.40 4.15
CA ALA A 567 7.03 24.58 3.95
C ALA A 567 7.05 24.99 2.47
N ASP A 568 7.00 26.30 2.22
CA ASP A 568 7.60 26.86 0.99
C ASP A 568 9.10 27.06 1.26
N THR A 569 9.96 26.42 0.47
CA THR A 569 11.42 26.55 0.58
C THR A 569 12.07 26.30 -0.77
N ASP A 570 13.04 27.13 -1.14
CA ASP A 570 13.63 27.20 -2.49
C ASP A 570 12.58 27.45 -3.61
N GLY A 571 11.39 27.97 -3.26
CA GLY A 571 10.27 28.23 -4.18
C GLY A 571 9.44 27.00 -4.53
N ILE A 572 9.49 25.95 -3.70
CA ILE A 572 8.78 24.68 -3.85
C ILE A 572 7.88 24.47 -2.64
N ASN A 573 6.63 24.05 -2.88
CA ASN A 573 5.73 23.58 -1.84
C ASN A 573 6.10 22.15 -1.43
N TRP A 574 6.75 22.01 -0.27
CA TRP A 574 6.98 20.74 0.39
C TRP A 574 5.79 20.46 1.31
N ILE A 575 5.06 19.36 1.07
CA ILE A 575 3.91 18.96 1.87
C ILE A 575 4.16 17.55 2.39
N THR A 576 3.99 17.34 3.69
CA THR A 576 3.89 16.01 4.31
C THR A 576 2.48 15.82 4.86
N THR A 577 1.93 14.61 4.77
CA THR A 577 0.55 14.32 5.16
C THR A 577 0.44 13.19 6.18
N THR A 578 -0.49 13.36 7.14
CA THR A 578 -0.81 12.41 8.21
C THR A 578 -1.41 11.09 7.70
N SER A 579 -1.34 10.04 8.53
CA SER A 579 -1.69 8.66 8.18
C SER A 579 -2.97 8.14 8.86
N ASN A 580 -3.53 7.02 8.36
CA ASN A 580 -4.70 6.38 8.97
C ASN A 580 -4.38 5.53 10.22
N VAL A 581 -3.12 5.23 10.54
CA VAL A 581 -2.85 4.15 11.49
C VAL A 581 -2.85 4.67 12.93
N ALA A 582 -3.96 4.42 13.63
CA ALA A 582 -4.29 5.10 14.89
C ALA A 582 -3.40 4.74 16.09
N ASP A 583 -2.83 3.54 16.13
CA ASP A 583 -1.84 3.13 17.13
C ASP A 583 -0.40 3.56 16.73
N ARG A 584 -0.12 3.73 15.43
CA ARG A 584 1.14 4.28 14.90
C ARG A 584 1.13 5.82 14.91
N ARG A 585 1.12 6.39 16.11
CA ARG A 585 1.35 7.82 16.36
C ARG A 585 0.44 8.79 15.56
N LYS A 586 -0.85 8.46 15.35
CA LYS A 586 -1.86 9.53 15.33
C LYS A 586 -1.65 10.35 16.60
N SER A 587 -1.27 11.60 16.40
CA SER A 587 -0.45 12.30 17.39
C SER A 587 -1.22 12.54 18.69
N ARG A 588 -0.50 12.82 19.79
CA ARG A 588 -1.09 13.42 21.00
C ARG A 588 -1.58 14.86 20.77
N HIS A 589 -1.79 15.25 19.50
CA HIS A 589 -2.06 16.59 18.98
C HIS A 589 -3.17 16.57 17.90
N GLY A 590 -4.00 15.51 17.84
CA GLY A 590 -5.13 15.38 16.90
C GLY A 590 -6.43 14.87 17.53
N ARG A 591 -7.52 14.92 16.75
CA ARG A 591 -8.85 14.35 17.07
C ARG A 591 -9.52 13.81 15.80
N THR A 592 -10.48 12.88 15.94
CA THR A 592 -11.31 12.43 14.83
C THR A 592 -12.42 13.44 14.52
N LYS A 593 -12.67 13.73 13.23
CA LYS A 593 -13.82 14.53 12.80
C LYS A 593 -15.04 13.62 12.69
N ASN A 594 -16.13 13.97 13.38
CA ASN A 594 -17.42 13.27 13.33
C ASN A 594 -17.34 11.74 13.62
N GLY A 595 -16.34 11.29 14.38
CA GLY A 595 -16.11 9.87 14.68
C GLY A 595 -15.35 9.09 13.61
N LEU A 596 -15.13 9.66 12.42
CA LEU A 596 -14.36 9.02 11.35
C LEU A 596 -12.89 8.89 11.77
N THR A 597 -12.36 7.67 11.73
CA THR A 597 -10.94 7.42 12.00
C THR A 597 -10.05 7.73 10.83
N SER A 598 -10.53 7.60 9.59
CA SER A 598 -9.79 7.70 8.33
C SER A 598 -8.84 8.90 8.23
N ALA A 599 -7.79 8.78 7.41
CA ALA A 599 -6.96 9.92 7.04
C ALA A 599 -6.43 9.75 5.62
N TRP A 600 -7.04 10.50 4.71
CA TRP A 600 -6.61 10.61 3.31
C TRP A 600 -7.05 11.96 2.75
N ASP A 601 -6.39 12.39 1.68
CA ASP A 601 -6.53 13.71 1.09
C ASP A 601 -7.05 13.61 -0.35
N LEU A 602 -7.90 14.56 -0.71
CA LEU A 602 -8.28 14.84 -2.08
C LEU A 602 -7.56 16.11 -2.54
N LEU A 603 -6.76 16.00 -3.59
CA LEU A 603 -6.02 17.11 -4.20
C LEU A 603 -6.75 17.55 -5.47
N VAL A 604 -7.09 18.84 -5.57
CA VAL A 604 -7.63 19.45 -6.79
C VAL A 604 -6.63 20.45 -7.30
N VAL A 605 -5.98 20.13 -8.42
CA VAL A 605 -5.06 21.03 -9.13
C VAL A 605 -5.84 21.73 -10.23
N ASN A 606 -5.73 23.06 -10.33
CA ASN A 606 -6.34 23.86 -11.40
C ASN A 606 -5.20 24.45 -12.27
N PRO A 607 -4.71 23.74 -13.32
CA PRO A 607 -3.45 24.07 -13.98
C PRO A 607 -3.41 25.47 -14.59
N SER A 608 -4.51 25.95 -15.17
CA SER A 608 -4.55 27.28 -15.82
C SER A 608 -4.56 28.44 -14.82
N ASN A 609 -5.12 28.23 -13.63
CA ASN A 609 -5.11 29.22 -12.54
C ASN A 609 -3.95 29.04 -11.54
N ARG A 610 -3.22 27.91 -11.64
CA ARG A 610 -2.08 27.55 -10.79
C ARG A 610 -2.47 27.59 -9.30
N GLU A 611 -3.53 26.85 -8.97
CA GLU A 611 -4.03 26.65 -7.61
C GLU A 611 -4.00 25.16 -7.25
N LEU A 612 -3.74 24.85 -5.97
CA LEU A 612 -3.92 23.52 -5.37
C LEU A 612 -4.84 23.62 -4.15
N TYR A 613 -5.99 22.96 -4.23
CA TYR A 613 -6.90 22.75 -3.13
C TYR A 613 -6.70 21.37 -2.52
N ARG A 614 -6.71 21.29 -1.20
CA ARG A 614 -6.58 20.06 -0.44
C ARG A 614 -7.79 19.88 0.48
N PHE A 615 -8.48 18.74 0.38
CA PHE A 615 -9.57 18.37 1.28
C PHE A 615 -9.24 17.06 2.01
N ARG A 616 -9.11 17.12 3.33
CA ARG A 616 -8.85 15.97 4.21
C ARG A 616 -10.15 15.30 4.66
N VAL A 617 -10.22 13.98 4.56
CA VAL A 617 -11.26 13.14 5.17
C VAL A 617 -10.80 12.61 6.52
N GLY A 618 -11.71 12.62 7.50
CA GLY A 618 -11.53 12.00 8.83
C GLY A 618 -10.66 12.77 9.82
N TRP A 619 -9.34 12.63 9.79
CA TRP A 619 -8.47 13.21 10.83
C TRP A 619 -8.35 14.74 10.77
N GLN A 620 -8.32 15.38 11.95
CA GLN A 620 -8.07 16.82 12.13
C GLN A 620 -7.17 17.05 13.36
N ASP A 621 -6.57 18.24 13.47
CA ASP A 621 -5.68 18.55 14.59
C ASP A 621 -6.44 18.79 15.92
N GLN A 622 -5.71 19.02 17.02
CA GLN A 622 -6.30 19.20 18.35
C GLN A 622 -7.09 20.51 18.53
N SER A 623 -6.81 21.53 17.71
CA SER A 623 -7.64 22.74 17.60
C SER A 623 -8.95 22.49 16.87
N GLY A 624 -9.12 21.32 16.24
CA GLY A 624 -10.22 21.04 15.32
C GLY A 624 -10.01 21.67 13.94
N HIS A 625 -8.81 22.17 13.65
CA HIS A 625 -8.48 22.56 12.29
C HIS A 625 -8.17 21.31 11.47
N ILE A 626 -8.90 21.13 10.37
CA ILE A 626 -8.24 20.63 9.17
C ILE A 626 -7.28 21.75 8.78
N SER A 627 -5.98 21.46 8.72
CA SER A 627 -4.96 22.46 8.38
C SER A 627 -5.30 23.06 7.01
N SER A 628 -5.77 24.31 7.01
CA SER A 628 -6.61 24.86 5.93
C SER A 628 -5.79 25.41 4.76
N TRP A 629 -4.91 24.59 4.23
CA TRP A 629 -4.02 24.87 3.10
C TRP A 629 -4.81 24.95 1.78
N GLN A 630 -5.55 26.03 1.58
CA GLN A 630 -5.93 26.48 0.24
C GLN A 630 -4.72 27.19 -0.38
N VAL A 631 -3.92 26.47 -1.15
CA VAL A 631 -2.64 26.97 -1.69
C VAL A 631 -2.88 27.59 -3.06
N ARG A 632 -3.08 28.92 -3.07
CA ARG A 632 -3.04 29.75 -4.28
C ARG A 632 -1.60 30.08 -4.67
N LEU A 633 -0.85 29.07 -5.08
CA LEU A 633 0.50 29.20 -5.61
C LEU A 633 0.66 28.21 -6.76
N PHE A 634 1.34 28.62 -7.83
CA PHE A 634 2.65 28.05 -8.23
C PHE A 634 3.45 29.09 -9.01
N GLY A 635 4.77 29.15 -8.80
CA GLY A 635 5.68 29.72 -9.81
C GLY A 635 6.60 30.89 -9.43
N ASP A 636 6.50 31.48 -8.22
CA ASP A 636 7.63 32.18 -7.58
C ASP A 636 7.38 32.63 -6.12
N GLY A 637 6.11 32.76 -5.69
CA GLY A 637 5.76 33.26 -4.37
C GLY A 637 5.40 34.76 -4.33
N THR A 638 5.13 35.41 -5.46
CA THR A 638 4.56 36.77 -5.50
C THR A 638 3.08 36.79 -5.88
N ASP A 639 2.34 37.76 -5.33
CA ASP A 639 0.99 38.11 -5.80
C ASP A 639 1.07 38.59 -7.27
N PRO A 640 0.28 38.03 -8.21
CA PRO A 640 0.31 38.42 -9.62
C PRO A 640 -0.07 39.89 -9.88
N ARG A 641 -0.55 40.64 -8.89
CA ARG A 641 -1.03 42.01 -9.10
C ARG A 641 0.04 43.09 -9.24
N HIS A 642 1.23 42.96 -8.64
CA HIS A 642 2.31 43.93 -8.81
C HIS A 642 3.71 43.33 -8.64
N ARG A 643 4.59 43.52 -9.64
CA ARG A 643 6.05 43.43 -9.49
C ARG A 643 6.71 44.72 -9.97
N SER A 644 7.85 45.05 -9.36
CA SER A 644 8.71 46.13 -9.86
C SER A 644 9.67 45.60 -10.92
N LEU A 645 10.16 46.50 -11.80
CA LEU A 645 11.19 46.18 -12.80
C LEU A 645 12.47 45.60 -12.15
N ARG A 646 12.74 45.96 -10.89
CA ARG A 646 13.89 45.49 -10.10
C ARG A 646 13.84 44.01 -9.76
N ASP A 647 12.66 43.40 -9.77
CA ASP A 647 12.46 42.00 -9.39
C ASP A 647 12.53 41.05 -10.60
N LEU A 648 12.06 41.50 -11.76
CA LEU A 648 12.33 40.86 -13.06
C LEU A 648 13.85 40.77 -13.31
N LEU A 649 14.59 41.85 -13.04
CA LEU A 649 16.04 41.91 -13.20
C LEU A 649 16.85 41.01 -12.23
N LYS A 650 16.21 40.40 -11.22
CA LYS A 650 16.85 39.38 -10.37
C LYS A 650 16.83 37.99 -11.01
N GLN A 651 15.82 37.67 -11.83
CA GLN A 651 15.63 36.34 -12.42
C GLN A 651 16.75 35.96 -13.42
N PHE A 652 17.41 36.95 -14.02
CA PHE A 652 18.51 36.76 -14.97
C PHE A 652 19.89 36.54 -14.33
N LYS A 653 19.98 36.39 -13.00
CA LYS A 653 21.24 35.99 -12.33
C LYS A 653 21.21 34.48 -12.06
N PRO A 654 22.20 33.70 -12.54
CA PRO A 654 22.27 32.29 -12.21
C PRO A 654 22.38 32.13 -10.69
N THR A 655 21.42 31.42 -10.10
CA THR A 655 21.33 31.25 -8.66
C THR A 655 22.47 30.37 -8.18
N LYS A 656 23.36 30.92 -7.34
CA LYS A 656 24.27 30.13 -6.51
C LYS A 656 23.43 29.10 -5.73
N GLN A 657 23.89 27.83 -5.70
CA GLN A 657 23.33 26.66 -5.00
C GLN A 657 22.24 26.97 -3.96
N THR A 658 21.13 26.24 -3.96
CA THR A 658 19.95 26.46 -3.10
C THR A 658 20.26 26.41 -1.59
N GLU A 659 19.34 26.78 -0.71
CA GLU A 659 19.57 26.55 0.74
C GLU A 659 19.73 25.07 1.06
N ASN A 660 18.87 24.20 0.50
CA ASN A 660 19.02 22.75 0.65
C ASN A 660 20.33 22.25 0.02
N THR A 661 20.66 22.62 -1.22
CA THR A 661 21.92 22.20 -1.88
C THR A 661 23.16 22.66 -1.11
N LYS A 662 23.19 23.89 -0.59
CA LYS A 662 24.26 24.36 0.31
C LYS A 662 24.32 23.50 1.57
N ARG A 663 23.19 23.17 2.17
CA ARG A 663 23.12 22.33 3.38
C ARG A 663 23.59 20.89 3.11
N TYR A 664 23.26 20.26 1.98
CA TYR A 664 23.89 18.97 1.61
C TYR A 664 25.42 19.09 1.49
N ASN A 665 25.92 20.17 0.88
CA ASN A 665 27.36 20.44 0.74
C ASN A 665 28.07 20.85 2.05
N GLN A 666 27.34 21.34 3.06
CA GLN A 666 27.90 21.85 4.32
C GLN A 666 27.65 20.92 5.52
N LEU A 667 26.54 20.17 5.52
CA LEU A 667 26.10 19.23 6.57
C LEU A 667 26.31 17.76 6.19
N SER A 668 27.17 17.51 5.20
CA SER A 668 28.04 16.31 5.21
C SER A 668 28.96 16.28 6.44
N GLN A 669 28.96 17.33 7.28
CA GLN A 669 29.33 17.29 8.70
C GLN A 669 28.46 16.28 9.47
N GLN A 670 28.89 15.03 9.38
CA GLN A 670 28.51 13.88 10.20
C GLN A 670 28.09 14.29 11.62
N VAL A 671 26.83 14.07 11.98
CA VAL A 671 26.42 14.13 13.39
C VAL A 671 27.21 13.05 14.13
N THR A 672 28.10 13.45 15.04
CA THR A 672 29.01 12.56 15.75
C THR A 672 28.31 11.72 16.84
N GLN A 673 27.29 10.95 16.45
CA GLN A 673 26.68 9.93 17.28
C GLN A 673 27.66 8.76 17.47
N VAL A 674 28.49 8.84 18.52
CA VAL A 674 29.43 7.77 18.91
C VAL A 674 28.64 6.54 19.39
N TRP A 675 28.29 5.66 18.45
CA TRP A 675 27.39 4.54 18.67
C TRP A 675 28.00 3.41 19.53
N ARG A 676 27.82 3.52 20.85
CA ARG A 676 28.12 2.48 21.86
C ARG A 676 27.16 1.27 21.74
N GLY A 677 27.18 0.52 20.62
CA GLY A 677 26.10 -0.45 20.34
C GLY A 677 26.41 -1.82 19.72
N PHE A 678 27.59 -2.09 19.13
CA PHE A 678 27.77 -3.36 18.36
C PHE A 678 29.05 -4.20 18.59
N ARG A 679 29.95 -3.83 19.51
CA ARG A 679 31.19 -4.59 19.77
C ARG A 679 31.03 -5.93 20.54
N GLY A 680 29.81 -6.38 20.87
CA GLY A 680 29.61 -7.36 21.97
C GLY A 680 28.96 -8.73 21.67
N TYR A 681 28.42 -8.98 20.47
CA TYR A 681 27.47 -10.11 20.28
C TYR A 681 27.87 -11.19 19.26
N PHE A 682 29.00 -11.04 18.58
CA PHE A 682 29.54 -12.06 17.69
C PHE A 682 31.06 -12.15 17.89
N THR A 683 31.57 -13.36 18.14
CA THR A 683 32.92 -13.70 17.68
C THR A 683 32.81 -13.80 16.16
N TYR A 684 33.55 -12.96 15.43
CA TYR A 684 33.47 -12.82 13.97
C TYR A 684 34.21 -13.97 13.26
#